data_AF-A0A0Q9TUS0-F1
#
_entry.id   AF-A0A0Q9TUS0-F1
#
_cell.length_a   1.000
_cell.length_b   1.000
_cell.length_c   1.000
_cell.angle_alpha   90.00
_cell.angle_beta   90.00
_cell.angle_gamma   90.00
#
_symmetry.space_group_name_H-M   'P 1'
#
loop_
_entity.id
_entity.type
_entity.pdbx_description
1 polymer ?
#
loop_
_entity_poly.entity_id
_entity_poly.type
_entity_poly.pdbx_seq_one_letter_code
_entity_poly.pdbx_strand_id
1 'polypeptide(L)'
;MLWPTPQDYREAIQNPQICFKDPELQSGLPELDKLGLPRPISGGFASVYKIKCGKTEWAVRCFTNNVKDQKVRYDAISLHLSSVNLPYIVPFEYLSEGIKINGNWFPVVKMMWAQGESLLHYIQRNLHNVEILKGLANKWLKMITELHMANIAHGDLQHGNILIHNDEIILIDYDGMYVPGLNGMKSNELGHRNYQHPGRNEEHFGPYIDNFSAWVILISIATVSVDASLWNSLGVGEGEECLLFRQKDFVSPGASRAFEFLELVDDETLRFLVNSFRDVTAIEMPKVPRPPDPESLVDAVHPLAASISAASATKLMTHLAAFSDWLTRKMRSAAVQSQPETSYPVGSSWVLDYLTTEAIPCKPLSKDRFVLERTISLLVLTTVASAATVMYGNAPVTALVSCTTLGLGVEMAFLSWCYVKLPTVKVKRTTSEKIKELEYVVSDLTSELNEVNDIKHKFQQMEEDKINDILRRQGEVSEREKNETEKLQKELRSHISEIVGERQTIDQEEKTELAGALASFRKTWLEDQLMKIRISQEKIPDIDDEIKRRLRSSGIRTPADFLDINIFQSYGRKKIEKVYMILKNGGSVHVGMSPSQAKALVEWKKKIERKYRTKIPQSVPRSEIIAIKSKFMDRKSILNNLEQTYQNRSQDMISNIRQTYNPEYDFLKREEDTARINLNNELNQFDKEIAEINKHLAGKQWELHHLSKQMDSFKDVNFLRFLRRVFLFN
;
A
#
# COMPACT_ATOMS: atom_id res chain seq x y z
N MET A 1 13.55 -2.52 22.02
CA MET A 1 13.56 -1.13 21.53
C MET A 1 12.35 -0.95 20.65
N LEU A 2 11.59 0.13 20.86
CA LEU A 2 10.51 0.51 19.94
C LEU A 2 11.15 1.00 18.63
N TRP A 3 10.57 0.61 17.50
CA TRP A 3 10.96 1.13 16.19
C TRP A 3 10.33 2.49 15.93
N PRO A 4 10.96 3.38 15.14
CA PRO A 4 10.42 4.71 14.88
C PRO A 4 9.10 4.65 14.11
N THR A 5 8.20 5.56 14.45
CA THR A 5 6.95 5.77 13.73
C THR A 5 7.18 6.58 12.46
N PRO A 6 6.23 6.58 11.49
CA PRO A 6 6.30 7.50 10.34
C PRO A 6 6.44 8.98 10.74
N GLN A 7 5.86 9.36 11.88
CA GLN A 7 5.96 10.71 12.41
C GLN A 7 7.38 11.03 12.89
N ASP A 8 8.02 10.10 13.61
CA ASP A 8 9.42 10.27 14.06
C ASP A 8 10.37 10.48 12.87
N TYR A 9 10.18 9.72 11.78
CA TYR A 9 10.96 9.90 10.55
C TYR A 9 10.73 11.25 9.90
N ARG A 10 9.46 11.67 9.77
CA ARG A 10 9.09 12.97 9.20
C ARG A 10 9.68 14.14 10.00
N GLU A 11 9.76 14.01 11.33
CA GLU A 11 10.38 15.01 12.19
C GLU A 11 11.89 15.08 12.02
N ALA A 12 12.57 13.93 12.01
CA ALA A 12 14.02 13.91 11.86
C ALA A 12 14.50 14.42 10.49
N ILE A 13 13.81 14.04 9.40
CA ILE A 13 14.20 14.38 8.02
C ILE A 13 14.06 15.88 7.72
N GLN A 14 13.37 16.65 8.57
CA GLN A 14 13.39 18.12 8.48
C GLN A 14 14.82 18.69 8.63
N ASN A 15 15.74 17.95 9.26
CA ASN A 15 17.12 18.36 9.46
C ASN A 15 18.12 17.29 8.96
N PRO A 16 18.27 17.12 7.62
CA PRO A 16 19.11 16.07 7.02
C PRO A 16 20.56 16.05 7.52
N GLN A 17 21.15 17.23 7.76
CA GLN A 17 22.53 17.38 8.25
C GLN A 17 22.79 16.68 9.59
N ILE A 18 21.75 16.54 10.44
CA ILE A 18 21.88 15.98 11.78
C ILE A 18 21.33 14.56 11.84
N CYS A 19 20.27 14.26 11.07
CA CYS A 19 19.63 12.96 11.12
C CYS A 19 20.36 11.91 10.27
N PHE A 20 20.98 12.25 9.15
CA PHE A 20 21.68 11.25 8.32
C PHE A 20 23.16 11.10 8.69
N LYS A 21 23.68 9.89 8.53
CA LYS A 21 25.12 9.61 8.64
C LYS A 21 25.85 9.76 7.30
N ASP A 22 25.15 9.43 6.21
CA ASP A 22 25.68 9.50 4.84
C ASP A 22 25.93 10.97 4.44
N PRO A 23 27.14 11.35 3.98
CA PRO A 23 27.47 12.74 3.66
C PRO A 23 26.65 13.33 2.52
N GLU A 24 26.24 12.53 1.54
CA GLU A 24 25.43 12.99 0.42
C GLU A 24 24.02 13.35 0.93
N LEU A 25 23.40 12.46 1.71
CA LEU A 25 22.10 12.69 2.33
C LEU A 25 22.11 13.84 3.35
N GLN A 26 23.20 14.05 4.08
CA GLN A 26 23.36 15.20 4.98
C GLN A 26 23.22 16.54 4.24
N SER A 27 23.72 16.61 3.01
CA SER A 27 23.61 17.79 2.16
C SER A 27 22.29 17.87 1.37
N GLY A 28 21.45 16.85 1.49
CA GLY A 28 20.23 16.71 0.72
C GLY A 28 19.09 17.62 1.17
N LEU A 29 18.19 17.92 0.24
CA LEU A 29 16.95 18.66 0.49
C LEU A 29 15.76 17.71 0.29
N PRO A 30 14.95 17.43 1.33
CA PRO A 30 13.77 16.58 1.18
C PRO A 30 12.70 17.29 0.35
N GLU A 31 11.95 16.52 -0.44
CA GLU A 31 10.71 17.00 -1.06
C GLU A 31 9.68 17.30 0.04
N LEU A 32 9.06 18.47 -0.03
CA LEU A 32 8.11 18.94 0.97
C LEU A 32 6.66 18.84 0.46
N ASP A 33 5.73 18.60 1.37
CA ASP A 33 4.30 18.65 1.12
C ASP A 33 3.79 20.11 1.08
N LYS A 34 2.47 20.28 0.88
CA LYS A 34 1.84 21.61 0.86
C LYS A 34 1.95 22.39 2.19
N LEU A 35 2.31 21.71 3.28
CA LEU A 35 2.51 22.29 4.61
C LEU A 35 4.00 22.59 4.89
N GLY A 36 4.89 22.37 3.93
CA GLY A 36 6.33 22.60 4.08
C GLY A 36 7.05 21.53 4.89
N LEU A 37 6.44 20.35 5.10
CA LEU A 37 7.03 19.24 5.85
C LEU A 37 7.50 18.15 4.88
N PRO A 38 8.54 17.35 5.23
CA PRO A 38 8.99 16.25 4.39
C PRO A 38 7.84 15.34 3.99
N ARG A 39 7.62 15.20 2.69
CA ARG A 39 6.51 14.46 2.12
C ARG A 39 6.83 12.96 2.16
N PRO A 40 6.12 12.15 2.98
CA PRO A 40 6.26 10.71 2.90
C PRO A 40 5.52 10.18 1.67
N ILE A 41 6.13 9.22 0.99
CA ILE A 41 5.48 8.31 0.07
C ILE A 41 5.29 7.03 0.91
N SER A 42 4.12 6.92 1.54
CA SER A 42 3.86 5.88 2.55
C SER A 42 3.46 4.56 1.91
N GLY A 43 4.14 3.48 2.31
CA GLY A 43 3.66 2.10 2.20
C GLY A 43 3.36 1.52 3.58
N GLY A 44 2.70 0.37 3.67
CA GLY A 44 2.27 -0.23 4.95
C GLY A 44 3.41 -0.59 5.93
N PHE A 45 4.65 -0.74 5.44
CA PHE A 45 5.80 -1.24 6.22
C PHE A 45 7.02 -0.31 6.23
N ALA A 46 6.99 0.78 5.47
CA ALA A 46 8.07 1.76 5.38
C ALA A 46 7.56 3.13 4.94
N SER A 47 8.30 4.18 5.31
CA SER A 47 8.10 5.53 4.78
C SER A 47 9.25 5.88 3.85
N VAL A 48 8.94 6.23 2.60
CA VAL A 48 9.95 6.61 1.60
C VAL A 48 9.95 8.13 1.44
N TYR A 49 11.14 8.73 1.46
CA TYR A 49 11.30 10.17 1.27
C TYR A 49 12.18 10.43 0.06
N LYS A 50 11.76 11.37 -0.79
CA LYS A 50 12.58 11.86 -1.90
C LYS A 50 13.52 12.94 -1.38
N ILE A 51 14.82 12.75 -1.55
CA ILE A 51 15.87 13.68 -1.11
C ILE A 51 16.71 14.07 -2.31
N LYS A 52 16.74 15.36 -2.62
CA LYS A 52 17.53 15.93 -3.71
C LYS A 52 18.93 16.29 -3.21
N CYS A 53 19.95 15.66 -3.76
CA CYS A 53 21.36 15.88 -3.43
C CYS A 53 22.09 16.46 -4.65
N GLY A 54 22.03 17.77 -4.83
CA GLY A 54 22.60 18.43 -6.02
C GLY A 54 21.84 18.05 -7.30
N LYS A 55 22.47 17.24 -8.17
CA LYS A 55 21.87 16.75 -9.44
C LYS A 55 21.22 15.38 -9.31
N THR A 56 21.55 14.63 -8.25
CA THR A 56 20.98 13.30 -7.98
C THR A 56 19.76 13.45 -7.08
N GLU A 57 18.77 12.59 -7.32
CA GLU A 57 17.61 12.45 -6.46
C GLU A 57 17.66 11.04 -5.87
N TRP A 58 17.41 10.93 -4.58
CA TRP A 58 17.45 9.67 -3.83
C TRP A 58 16.10 9.39 -3.19
N ALA A 59 15.66 8.15 -3.25
CA ALA A 59 14.62 7.60 -2.41
C ALA A 59 15.29 7.05 -1.13
N VAL A 60 14.88 7.57 0.03
CA VAL A 60 15.33 7.06 1.34
C VAL A 60 14.18 6.31 1.99
N ARG A 61 14.28 4.97 2.00
CA ARG A 61 13.30 4.07 2.61
C ARG A 61 13.63 3.87 4.09
N CYS A 62 12.72 4.32 4.95
CA CYS A 62 12.83 4.23 6.40
C CYS A 62 11.88 3.14 6.92
N PHE A 63 12.43 2.11 7.58
CA PHE A 63 11.66 0.94 8.01
C PHE A 63 10.95 1.20 9.35
N THR A 64 9.69 0.78 9.50
CA THR A 64 8.93 0.97 10.75
C THR A 64 8.93 -0.26 11.67
N ASN A 65 9.54 -1.37 11.23
CA ASN A 65 9.56 -2.64 11.96
C ASN A 65 10.94 -3.33 11.88
N ASN A 66 11.24 -4.19 12.87
CA ASN A 66 12.47 -4.99 12.88
C ASN A 66 12.34 -6.26 12.05
N VAL A 67 13.15 -6.39 11.01
CA VAL A 67 13.36 -7.66 10.31
C VAL A 67 14.78 -8.15 10.61
N LYS A 68 14.91 -9.22 11.40
CA LYS A 68 16.17 -9.66 12.03
C LYS A 68 17.30 -9.95 11.03
N ASP A 69 16.95 -10.39 9.82
CA ASP A 69 17.85 -10.79 8.75
C ASP A 69 17.92 -9.77 7.59
N GLN A 70 17.36 -8.58 7.78
CA GLN A 70 17.25 -7.56 6.72
C GLN A 70 18.60 -7.18 6.12
N LYS A 71 19.62 -6.93 6.97
CA LYS A 71 20.97 -6.62 6.48
C LYS A 71 21.54 -7.75 5.61
N VAL A 72 21.39 -8.99 6.05
CA VAL A 72 21.88 -10.17 5.33
C VAL A 72 21.22 -10.26 3.94
N ARG A 73 19.91 -10.00 3.87
CA ARG A 73 19.15 -9.95 2.61
C ARG A 73 19.69 -8.89 1.67
N TYR A 74 19.76 -7.64 2.12
CA TYR A 74 20.21 -6.53 1.29
C TYR A 74 21.67 -6.66 0.85
N ASP A 75 22.56 -7.18 1.71
CA ASP A 75 23.95 -7.43 1.34
C ASP A 75 24.03 -8.51 0.23
N ALA A 76 23.25 -9.59 0.32
CA ALA A 76 23.21 -10.63 -0.71
C ALA A 76 22.59 -10.13 -2.03
N ILE A 77 21.50 -9.37 -1.95
CA ILE A 77 20.85 -8.76 -3.11
C ILE A 77 21.81 -7.80 -3.82
N SER A 78 22.44 -6.88 -3.07
CA SER A 78 23.39 -5.92 -3.61
C SER A 78 24.57 -6.62 -4.30
N LEU A 79 25.14 -7.65 -3.63
CA LEU A 79 26.23 -8.44 -4.20
C LEU A 79 25.82 -9.10 -5.52
N HIS A 80 24.64 -9.74 -5.58
CA HIS A 80 24.18 -10.43 -6.77
C HIS A 80 23.87 -9.44 -7.91
N LEU A 81 23.13 -8.36 -7.64
CA LEU A 81 22.80 -7.34 -8.63
C LEU A 81 24.04 -6.61 -9.16
N SER A 82 25.10 -6.45 -8.36
CA SER A 82 26.36 -5.89 -8.86
C SER A 82 27.05 -6.77 -9.91
N SER A 83 26.74 -8.07 -9.92
CA SER A 83 27.30 -9.04 -10.87
C SER A 83 26.47 -9.21 -12.15
N VAL A 84 25.24 -8.67 -12.18
CA VAL A 84 24.30 -8.82 -13.30
C VAL A 84 23.88 -7.44 -13.80
N ASN A 85 24.15 -7.15 -15.07
CA ASN A 85 23.77 -5.86 -15.66
C ASN A 85 22.38 -5.94 -16.30
N LEU A 86 21.33 -5.68 -15.51
CA LEU A 86 19.94 -5.63 -15.98
C LEU A 86 19.43 -4.19 -16.07
N PRO A 87 18.75 -3.78 -17.17
CA PRO A 87 18.29 -2.40 -17.36
C PRO A 87 17.11 -2.02 -16.45
N TYR A 88 16.48 -2.99 -15.79
CA TYR A 88 15.28 -2.82 -14.97
C TYR A 88 15.60 -2.46 -13.50
N ILE A 89 16.85 -2.58 -13.09
CA ILE A 89 17.28 -2.48 -11.69
C ILE A 89 17.84 -1.09 -11.40
N VAL A 90 17.44 -0.55 -10.26
CA VAL A 90 17.85 0.75 -9.75
C VAL A 90 18.97 0.56 -8.73
N PRO A 91 20.09 1.30 -8.85
CA PRO A 91 21.16 1.26 -7.86
C PRO A 91 20.65 1.65 -6.46
N PHE A 92 21.04 0.87 -5.46
CA PHE A 92 20.71 1.11 -4.07
C PHE A 92 21.86 0.75 -3.12
N GLU A 93 21.80 1.28 -1.91
CA GLU A 93 22.74 1.04 -0.82
C GLU A 93 21.97 0.84 0.49
N TYR A 94 22.33 -0.20 1.24
CA TYR A 94 21.80 -0.43 2.59
C TYR A 94 22.70 0.21 3.64
N LEU A 95 22.18 1.22 4.32
CA LEU A 95 22.90 1.96 5.35
C LEU A 95 22.46 1.47 6.73
N SER A 96 23.27 0.61 7.36
CA SER A 96 22.96 0.04 8.69
C SER A 96 22.79 1.09 9.80
N GLU A 97 23.53 2.20 9.71
CA GLU A 97 23.37 3.40 10.54
C GLU A 97 22.96 4.56 9.62
N GLY A 98 21.76 4.47 9.06
CA GLY A 98 21.26 5.39 8.06
C GLY A 98 20.77 6.71 8.63
N ILE A 99 19.82 6.62 9.58
CA ILE A 99 19.13 7.77 10.16
C ILE A 99 19.12 7.72 11.69
N LYS A 100 19.26 8.88 12.34
CA LYS A 100 19.26 9.04 13.78
C LYS A 100 17.92 9.56 14.26
N ILE A 101 17.25 8.78 15.08
CA ILE A 101 15.96 9.13 15.72
C ILE A 101 16.11 9.01 17.23
N ASN A 102 15.74 10.05 17.97
CA ASN A 102 15.77 10.07 19.44
C ASN A 102 17.09 9.53 20.04
N GLY A 103 18.22 9.89 19.42
CA GLY A 103 19.57 9.49 19.85
C GLY A 103 20.07 8.14 19.35
N ASN A 104 19.22 7.29 18.75
CA ASN A 104 19.56 5.96 18.26
C ASN A 104 19.66 5.93 16.72
N TRP A 105 20.57 5.11 16.19
CA TRP A 105 20.71 4.91 14.74
C TRP A 105 19.81 3.77 14.27
N PHE A 106 19.13 4.00 13.14
CA PHE A 106 18.25 3.06 12.47
C PHE A 106 18.70 2.85 11.02
N PRO A 107 18.50 1.64 10.47
CA PRO A 107 18.87 1.35 9.10
C PRO A 107 17.93 2.04 8.11
N VAL A 108 18.46 2.46 6.96
CA VAL A 108 17.68 2.92 5.81
C VAL A 108 18.23 2.32 4.53
N VAL A 109 17.41 2.28 3.48
CA VAL A 109 17.89 2.03 2.12
C VAL A 109 17.91 3.35 1.36
N LYS A 110 19.08 3.70 0.82
CA LYS A 110 19.30 4.82 -0.09
C LYS A 110 19.29 4.27 -1.51
N MET A 111 18.27 4.60 -2.29
CA MET A 111 18.08 4.10 -3.66
C MET A 111 17.97 5.28 -4.62
N MET A 112 18.55 5.18 -5.82
CA MET A 112 18.43 6.24 -6.81
C MET A 112 16.94 6.48 -7.11
N TRP A 113 16.50 7.73 -7.19
CA TRP A 113 15.11 8.02 -7.48
C TRP A 113 14.79 7.60 -8.92
N ALA A 114 13.97 6.56 -9.06
CA ALA A 114 13.47 6.11 -10.35
C ALA A 114 12.41 7.09 -10.87
N GLN A 115 12.65 7.65 -12.05
CA GLN A 115 11.63 8.42 -12.76
C GLN A 115 10.65 7.45 -13.42
N GLY A 116 9.39 7.86 -13.58
CA GLY A 116 8.36 7.08 -14.27
C GLY A 116 6.99 7.23 -13.63
N GLU A 117 5.96 6.83 -14.37
CA GLU A 117 4.61 6.65 -13.83
C GLU A 117 4.39 5.17 -13.46
N SER A 118 3.44 4.88 -12.56
CA SER A 118 3.17 3.48 -12.21
C SER A 118 2.53 2.71 -13.38
N LEU A 119 2.74 1.40 -13.41
CA LEU A 119 2.21 0.53 -14.47
C LEU A 119 0.70 0.72 -14.69
N LEU A 120 -0.07 0.88 -13.60
CA LEU A 120 -1.52 1.12 -13.67
C LEU A 120 -1.86 2.39 -14.46
N HIS A 121 -1.21 3.51 -14.13
CA HIS A 121 -1.45 4.79 -14.83
C HIS A 121 -0.97 4.73 -16.28
N TYR A 122 0.18 4.10 -16.53
CA TYR A 122 0.69 3.92 -17.88
C TYR A 122 -0.29 3.13 -18.75
N ILE A 123 -0.84 2.02 -18.25
CA ILE A 123 -1.86 1.24 -18.97
C ILE A 123 -3.12 2.08 -19.17
N GLN A 124 -3.63 2.73 -18.12
CA GLN A 124 -4.84 3.56 -18.17
C GLN A 124 -4.74 4.67 -19.24
N ARG A 125 -3.60 5.35 -19.31
CA ARG A 125 -3.33 6.40 -20.30
C ARG A 125 -3.28 5.88 -21.74
N ASN A 126 -2.91 4.61 -21.91
CA ASN A 126 -2.69 3.97 -23.20
C ASN A 126 -3.76 2.93 -23.57
N LEU A 127 -4.92 2.91 -22.89
CA LEU A 127 -5.99 1.92 -23.16
C LEU A 127 -6.42 1.86 -24.63
N HIS A 128 -6.37 2.97 -25.35
CA HIS A 128 -6.73 3.04 -26.77
C HIS A 128 -5.52 2.94 -27.72
N ASN A 129 -4.32 2.68 -27.20
CA ASN A 129 -3.10 2.52 -27.98
C ASN A 129 -2.60 1.07 -27.94
N VAL A 130 -3.18 0.25 -28.81
CA VAL A 130 -2.94 -1.20 -28.89
C VAL A 130 -1.46 -1.53 -29.09
N GLU A 131 -0.75 -0.78 -29.93
CA GLU A 131 0.67 -1.06 -30.24
C GLU A 131 1.58 -0.81 -29.04
N ILE A 132 1.31 0.24 -28.27
CA ILE A 132 2.05 0.51 -27.02
C ILE A 132 1.81 -0.61 -26.00
N LEU A 133 0.56 -1.03 -25.79
CA LEU A 133 0.23 -2.08 -24.83
C LEU A 133 0.82 -3.44 -25.22
N LYS A 134 0.84 -3.77 -26.51
CA LYS A 134 1.52 -4.97 -27.02
C LYS A 134 3.03 -4.88 -26.85
N GLY A 135 3.62 -3.72 -27.13
CA GLY A 135 5.04 -3.45 -26.87
C GLY A 135 5.39 -3.65 -25.40
N LEU A 136 4.53 -3.16 -24.49
CA LEU A 136 4.68 -3.34 -23.05
C LEU A 136 4.59 -4.82 -22.64
N ALA A 137 3.64 -5.58 -23.18
CA ALA A 137 3.53 -7.02 -22.93
C ALA A 137 4.81 -7.79 -23.35
N ASN A 138 5.40 -7.42 -24.49
CA ASN A 138 6.65 -8.01 -24.95
C ASN A 138 7.83 -7.64 -24.04
N LYS A 139 7.97 -6.37 -23.65
CA LYS A 139 8.99 -5.92 -22.70
C LYS A 139 8.84 -6.61 -21.35
N TRP A 140 7.61 -6.83 -20.90
CA TRP A 140 7.29 -7.58 -19.69
C TRP A 140 7.82 -9.02 -19.76
N LEU A 141 7.47 -9.76 -20.81
CA LEU A 141 7.93 -11.13 -21.01
C LEU A 141 9.46 -11.23 -21.07
N LYS A 142 10.10 -10.33 -21.83
CA LYS A 142 11.56 -10.25 -21.92
C LYS A 142 12.19 -10.02 -20.54
N MET A 143 11.67 -9.07 -19.77
CA MET A 143 12.15 -8.80 -18.41
C MET A 143 12.04 -10.04 -17.51
N ILE A 144 10.91 -10.74 -17.53
CA ILE A 144 10.71 -11.95 -16.73
C ILE A 144 11.71 -13.05 -17.13
N THR A 145 11.97 -13.22 -18.42
CA THR A 145 12.99 -14.16 -18.91
C THR A 145 14.39 -13.77 -18.45
N GLU A 146 14.78 -12.50 -18.57
CA GLU A 146 16.10 -12.02 -18.16
C GLU A 146 16.33 -12.14 -16.63
N LEU A 147 15.32 -11.82 -15.82
CA LEU A 147 15.36 -12.03 -14.36
C LEU A 147 15.53 -13.51 -14.02
N HIS A 148 14.77 -14.38 -14.67
CA HIS A 148 14.86 -15.82 -14.47
C HIS A 148 16.24 -16.37 -14.85
N MET A 149 16.80 -15.95 -15.99
CA MET A 149 18.16 -16.33 -16.42
C MET A 149 19.23 -15.87 -15.43
N ALA A 150 19.01 -14.73 -14.78
CA ALA A 150 19.85 -14.22 -13.71
C ALA A 150 19.60 -14.89 -12.33
N ASN A 151 18.68 -15.86 -12.24
CA ASN A 151 18.19 -16.47 -10.99
C ASN A 151 17.67 -15.44 -9.97
N ILE A 152 17.04 -14.38 -10.46
CA ILE A 152 16.41 -13.33 -9.66
C ILE A 152 14.91 -13.52 -9.71
N ALA A 153 14.26 -13.36 -8.56
CA ALA A 153 12.84 -13.12 -8.50
C ALA A 153 12.58 -11.96 -7.53
N HIS A 154 11.79 -10.98 -7.94
CA HIS A 154 11.43 -9.79 -7.18
C HIS A 154 10.63 -10.11 -5.91
N GLY A 155 9.75 -11.11 -5.95
CA GLY A 155 8.94 -11.54 -4.81
C GLY A 155 7.66 -10.75 -4.58
N ASP A 156 7.60 -9.50 -5.06
CA ASP A 156 6.40 -8.65 -5.02
C ASP A 156 6.17 -7.88 -6.35
N LEU A 157 6.11 -8.61 -7.46
CA LEU A 157 5.70 -8.00 -8.74
C LEU A 157 4.23 -7.59 -8.70
N GLN A 158 4.01 -6.27 -8.61
CA GLN A 158 2.69 -5.65 -8.67
C GLN A 158 2.78 -4.26 -9.30
N HIS A 159 1.64 -3.74 -9.76
CA HIS A 159 1.55 -2.43 -10.41
C HIS A 159 2.18 -1.26 -9.63
N GLY A 160 2.22 -1.31 -8.30
CA GLY A 160 2.85 -0.28 -7.45
C GLY A 160 4.38 -0.32 -7.44
N ASN A 161 4.98 -1.48 -7.72
CA ASN A 161 6.43 -1.69 -7.71
C ASN A 161 7.05 -1.67 -9.12
N ILE A 162 6.24 -1.35 -10.13
CA ILE A 162 6.62 -1.30 -11.53
C ILE A 162 6.38 0.11 -12.05
N LEU A 163 7.46 0.80 -12.39
CA LEU A 163 7.43 2.11 -12.99
C LEU A 163 7.73 2.00 -14.49
N ILE A 164 7.11 2.88 -15.28
CA ILE A 164 7.37 2.99 -16.71
C ILE A 164 7.98 4.36 -17.00
N HIS A 165 9.16 4.36 -17.62
CA HIS A 165 9.87 5.57 -18.02
C HIS A 165 10.40 5.43 -19.44
N ASN A 166 9.98 6.35 -20.32
CA ASN A 166 10.29 6.28 -21.76
C ASN A 166 9.97 4.89 -22.36
N ASP A 167 8.80 4.35 -21.98
CA ASP A 167 8.31 3.03 -22.35
C ASP A 167 9.18 1.85 -21.86
N GLU A 168 10.19 2.09 -21.02
CA GLU A 168 11.00 1.05 -20.39
C GLU A 168 10.50 0.75 -18.97
N ILE A 169 10.64 -0.53 -18.57
CA ILE A 169 10.20 -1.02 -17.27
C ILE A 169 11.32 -0.81 -16.25
N ILE A 170 10.97 -0.26 -15.09
CA ILE A 170 11.87 -0.09 -13.95
C ILE A 170 11.22 -0.71 -12.72
N LEU A 171 11.95 -1.58 -12.03
CA LEU A 171 11.50 -2.26 -10.82
C LEU A 171 12.01 -1.54 -9.58
N ILE A 172 11.15 -1.42 -8.58
CA ILE A 172 11.46 -0.83 -7.27
C ILE A 172 10.95 -1.76 -6.16
N ASP A 173 11.41 -1.53 -4.93
CA ASP A 173 11.04 -2.28 -3.73
C ASP A 173 11.55 -3.74 -3.70
N TYR A 174 12.83 -3.91 -3.34
CA TYR A 174 13.52 -5.20 -3.35
C TYR A 174 13.41 -5.98 -2.04
N ASP A 175 12.49 -5.61 -1.13
CA ASP A 175 12.35 -6.22 0.20
C ASP A 175 12.03 -7.73 0.14
N GLY A 176 11.24 -8.17 -0.84
CA GLY A 176 10.87 -9.57 -1.09
C GLY A 176 11.80 -10.33 -2.05
N MET A 177 12.89 -9.73 -2.51
CA MET A 177 13.70 -10.27 -3.61
C MET A 177 14.45 -11.55 -3.21
N TYR A 178 14.35 -12.55 -4.08
CA TYR A 178 15.18 -13.76 -4.08
C TYR A 178 16.38 -13.57 -5.00
N VAL A 179 17.54 -13.96 -4.47
CA VAL A 179 18.79 -14.18 -5.22
C VAL A 179 19.44 -15.48 -4.72
N PRO A 180 20.34 -16.12 -5.47
CA PRO A 180 20.94 -17.40 -5.09
C PRO A 180 21.63 -17.38 -3.71
N GLY A 181 22.19 -16.24 -3.30
CA GLY A 181 22.79 -16.06 -1.97
C GLY A 181 21.82 -16.17 -0.79
N LEU A 182 20.51 -16.14 -1.04
CA LEU A 182 19.46 -16.29 -0.03
C LEU A 182 18.76 -17.65 -0.07
N ASN A 183 19.26 -18.58 -0.88
CA ASN A 183 18.70 -19.92 -0.98
C ASN A 183 18.68 -20.63 0.39
N GLY A 184 17.53 -21.21 0.75
CA GLY A 184 17.32 -21.87 2.04
C GLY A 184 16.81 -20.94 3.17
N MET A 185 16.70 -19.64 2.92
CA MET A 185 15.96 -18.72 3.79
C MET A 185 14.45 -18.79 3.50
N LYS A 186 13.63 -18.34 4.45
CA LYS A 186 12.18 -18.16 4.24
C LYS A 186 11.89 -16.82 3.58
N SER A 187 10.73 -16.68 2.94
CA SER A 187 10.23 -15.38 2.47
C SER A 187 9.90 -14.49 3.67
N ASN A 188 10.45 -13.27 3.72
CA ASN A 188 10.10 -12.23 4.70
C ASN A 188 8.86 -11.43 4.28
N GLU A 189 8.56 -11.43 2.99
CA GLU A 189 7.39 -10.81 2.38
C GLU A 189 6.73 -11.80 1.43
N LEU A 190 5.40 -11.85 1.43
CA LEU A 190 4.63 -12.73 0.53
C LEU A 190 4.15 -12.02 -0.73
N GLY A 191 4.31 -10.69 -0.77
CA GLY A 191 3.82 -9.80 -1.81
C GLY A 191 2.32 -9.51 -1.72
N HIS A 192 1.83 -8.69 -2.65
CA HIS A 192 0.46 -8.21 -2.68
C HIS A 192 -0.53 -9.31 -3.09
N ARG A 193 -1.55 -9.55 -2.26
CA ARG A 193 -2.52 -10.66 -2.40
C ARG A 193 -3.25 -10.74 -3.75
N ASN A 194 -3.42 -9.60 -4.43
CA ASN A 194 -4.07 -9.54 -5.75
C ASN A 194 -3.14 -9.94 -6.92
N TYR A 195 -1.87 -10.24 -6.65
CA TYR A 195 -0.89 -10.68 -7.64
C TYR A 195 -0.27 -12.04 -7.31
N GLN A 196 -0.54 -12.57 -6.11
CA GLN A 196 0.13 -13.75 -5.57
C GLN A 196 -0.74 -14.99 -5.64
N HIS A 197 -0.10 -16.14 -5.81
CA HIS A 197 -0.77 -17.44 -5.84
C HIS A 197 -1.47 -17.72 -4.49
N PRO A 198 -2.72 -18.24 -4.43
CA PRO A 198 -3.43 -18.49 -3.18
C PRO A 198 -2.70 -19.41 -2.19
N GLY A 199 -1.94 -20.37 -2.72
CA GLY A 199 -1.10 -21.28 -1.92
C GLY A 199 0.26 -20.71 -1.48
N ARG A 200 0.56 -19.43 -1.73
CA ARG A 200 1.83 -18.81 -1.35
C ARG A 200 1.97 -18.74 0.18
N ASN A 201 3.16 -19.05 0.69
CA ASN A 201 3.51 -18.95 2.10
C ASN A 201 5.02 -18.69 2.25
N GLU A 202 5.49 -18.51 3.49
CA GLU A 202 6.88 -18.15 3.81
C GLU A 202 7.90 -19.22 3.43
N GLU A 203 7.52 -20.50 3.35
CA GLU A 203 8.42 -21.58 2.93
C GLU A 203 8.71 -21.55 1.42
N HIS A 204 7.83 -20.91 0.66
CA HIS A 204 8.03 -20.76 -0.77
C HIS A 204 8.93 -19.56 -1.07
N PHE A 205 10.23 -19.81 -1.17
CA PHE A 205 11.23 -18.78 -1.47
C PHE A 205 12.29 -19.34 -2.43
N GLY A 206 12.26 -18.90 -3.68
CA GLY A 206 13.05 -19.43 -4.79
C GLY A 206 12.88 -18.61 -6.07
N PRO A 207 13.56 -18.97 -7.17
CA PRO A 207 13.51 -18.21 -8.43
C PRO A 207 12.16 -18.31 -9.17
N TYR A 208 11.25 -19.16 -8.70
CA TYR A 208 9.93 -19.40 -9.29
C TYR A 208 8.83 -18.51 -8.71
N ILE A 209 9.13 -17.74 -7.66
CA ILE A 209 8.15 -17.04 -6.83
C ILE A 209 7.34 -15.96 -7.57
N ASP A 210 7.87 -15.48 -8.70
CA ASP A 210 7.25 -14.45 -9.54
C ASP A 210 6.45 -15.03 -10.72
N ASN A 211 6.49 -16.35 -10.95
CA ASN A 211 5.87 -16.93 -12.15
C ASN A 211 4.37 -16.62 -12.19
N PHE A 212 3.69 -16.70 -11.05
CA PHE A 212 2.25 -16.43 -10.97
C PHE A 212 1.92 -14.94 -11.19
N SER A 213 2.63 -14.02 -10.55
CA SER A 213 2.43 -12.58 -10.73
C SER A 213 2.76 -12.14 -12.16
N ALA A 214 3.76 -12.77 -12.79
CA ALA A 214 4.08 -12.60 -14.20
C ALA A 214 2.90 -12.93 -15.11
N TRP A 215 2.15 -14.01 -14.84
CA TRP A 215 0.92 -14.34 -15.56
C TRP A 215 -0.19 -13.31 -15.35
N VAL A 216 -0.44 -12.92 -14.09
CA VAL A 216 -1.48 -11.94 -13.73
C VAL A 216 -1.29 -10.63 -14.49
N ILE A 217 -0.05 -10.11 -14.50
CA ILE A 217 0.28 -8.85 -15.16
C ILE A 217 0.25 -8.99 -16.69
N LEU A 218 0.79 -10.09 -17.23
CA LEU A 218 0.77 -10.34 -18.67
C LEU A 218 -0.67 -10.35 -19.22
N ILE A 219 -1.57 -11.10 -18.58
CA ILE A 219 -2.97 -11.20 -19.02
C ILE A 219 -3.64 -9.85 -18.87
N SER A 220 -3.34 -9.12 -17.80
CA SER A 220 -3.90 -7.79 -17.60
C SER A 220 -3.56 -6.85 -18.75
N ILE A 221 -2.30 -6.82 -19.20
CA ILE A 221 -1.85 -6.00 -20.33
C ILE A 221 -2.41 -6.53 -21.66
N ALA A 222 -2.35 -7.85 -21.87
CA ALA A 222 -2.80 -8.47 -23.11
C ALA A 222 -4.29 -8.27 -23.36
N THR A 223 -5.12 -8.43 -22.33
CA THR A 223 -6.56 -8.23 -22.41
C THR A 223 -6.92 -6.81 -22.82
N VAL A 224 -6.36 -5.80 -22.15
CA VAL A 224 -6.71 -4.41 -22.46
C VAL A 224 -6.15 -3.95 -23.80
N SER A 225 -5.13 -4.63 -24.33
CA SER A 225 -4.65 -4.42 -25.69
C SER A 225 -5.62 -4.94 -26.77
N VAL A 226 -6.51 -5.87 -26.41
CA VAL A 226 -7.53 -6.45 -27.29
C VAL A 226 -8.87 -5.76 -27.08
N ASP A 227 -9.31 -5.62 -25.83
CA ASP A 227 -10.56 -5.00 -25.44
C ASP A 227 -10.37 -4.07 -24.22
N ALA A 228 -10.26 -2.78 -24.50
CA ALA A 228 -10.11 -1.74 -23.49
C ALA A 228 -11.36 -1.55 -22.60
N SER A 229 -12.55 -1.97 -23.06
CA SER A 229 -13.81 -1.79 -22.31
C SER A 229 -13.85 -2.62 -21.02
N LEU A 230 -13.05 -3.69 -20.96
CA LEU A 230 -12.89 -4.53 -19.78
C LEU A 230 -12.22 -3.82 -18.62
N TRP A 231 -11.42 -2.78 -18.88
CA TRP A 231 -10.80 -1.98 -17.82
C TRP A 231 -11.86 -1.35 -16.90
N ASN A 232 -12.87 -0.71 -17.50
CA ASN A 232 -13.95 -0.07 -16.75
C ASN A 232 -14.95 -1.13 -16.24
N SER A 233 -15.23 -2.17 -17.02
CA SER A 233 -16.22 -3.20 -16.65
C SER A 233 -15.81 -4.04 -15.43
N LEU A 234 -14.49 -4.14 -15.16
CA LEU A 234 -13.93 -4.84 -14.01
C LEU A 234 -13.57 -3.91 -12.83
N GLY A 235 -13.78 -2.60 -12.99
CA GLY A 235 -13.46 -1.57 -11.99
C GLY A 235 -11.97 -1.52 -11.68
N VAL A 236 -11.12 -1.52 -12.71
CA VAL A 236 -9.65 -1.52 -12.52
C VAL A 236 -9.20 -0.18 -11.97
N GLY A 237 -8.46 -0.20 -10.86
CA GLY A 237 -8.04 1.00 -10.15
C GLY A 237 -9.13 1.63 -9.26
N GLU A 238 -10.32 1.04 -9.18
CA GLU A 238 -11.38 1.49 -8.27
C GLU A 238 -11.30 0.73 -6.94
N GLY A 239 -10.97 1.44 -5.85
CA GLY A 239 -11.10 0.97 -4.47
C GLY A 239 -10.09 -0.09 -3.99
N GLU A 240 -9.40 -0.79 -4.89
CA GLU A 240 -8.41 -1.82 -4.54
C GLU A 240 -7.14 -1.75 -5.42
N GLU A 241 -5.99 -2.05 -4.82
CA GLU A 241 -4.67 -2.17 -5.46
C GLU A 241 -4.60 -3.42 -6.37
N CYS A 242 -5.16 -3.33 -7.58
CA CYS A 242 -5.20 -4.43 -8.56
C CYS A 242 -5.23 -3.93 -10.01
N LEU A 243 -4.82 -4.81 -10.93
CA LEU A 243 -5.13 -4.71 -12.36
C LEU A 243 -6.48 -5.41 -12.63
N LEU A 244 -6.53 -6.43 -13.48
CA LEU A 244 -7.79 -7.12 -13.83
C LEU A 244 -8.32 -8.07 -12.75
N PHE A 245 -7.43 -8.62 -11.93
CA PHE A 245 -7.75 -9.71 -11.01
C PHE A 245 -7.58 -9.30 -9.55
N ARG A 246 -8.44 -9.85 -8.69
CA ARG A 246 -8.38 -9.76 -7.24
C ARG A 246 -8.10 -11.14 -6.65
N GLN A 247 -7.67 -11.20 -5.40
CA GLN A 247 -7.36 -12.47 -4.72
C GLN A 247 -8.50 -13.51 -4.83
N LYS A 248 -9.76 -13.06 -4.71
CA LYS A 248 -10.95 -13.91 -4.81
C LYS A 248 -11.07 -14.63 -6.16
N ASP A 249 -10.55 -14.03 -7.23
CA ASP A 249 -10.59 -14.59 -8.58
C ASP A 249 -9.68 -15.82 -8.69
N PHE A 250 -8.58 -15.85 -7.93
CA PHE A 250 -7.67 -16.99 -7.89
C PHE A 250 -8.11 -18.07 -6.93
N VAL A 251 -8.77 -17.70 -5.82
CA VAL A 251 -9.31 -18.67 -4.84
C VAL A 251 -10.48 -19.44 -5.43
N SER A 252 -11.33 -18.78 -6.21
CA SER A 252 -12.51 -19.39 -6.84
C SER A 252 -12.64 -19.01 -8.33
N PRO A 253 -11.78 -19.53 -9.22
CA PRO A 253 -11.77 -19.15 -10.63
C PRO A 253 -13.09 -19.40 -11.36
N GLY A 254 -13.82 -20.46 -10.96
CA GLY A 254 -15.10 -20.82 -11.58
C GLY A 254 -16.28 -19.89 -11.22
N ALA A 255 -16.12 -19.00 -10.24
CA ALA A 255 -17.12 -17.99 -9.87
C ALA A 255 -16.59 -16.55 -10.07
N SER A 256 -15.48 -16.42 -10.80
CA SER A 256 -14.81 -15.15 -11.00
C SER A 256 -15.42 -14.40 -12.20
N ARG A 257 -15.96 -13.23 -11.90
CA ARG A 257 -16.43 -12.28 -12.92
C ARG A 257 -15.33 -11.88 -13.90
N ALA A 258 -14.07 -11.80 -13.44
CA ALA A 258 -12.93 -11.51 -14.31
C ALA A 258 -12.74 -12.62 -15.35
N PHE A 259 -12.71 -13.88 -14.92
CA PHE A 259 -12.61 -15.00 -15.86
C PHE A 259 -13.83 -15.12 -16.79
N GLU A 260 -15.05 -14.88 -16.29
CA GLU A 260 -16.27 -14.87 -17.11
C GLU A 260 -16.20 -13.84 -18.26
N PHE A 261 -15.78 -12.60 -17.99
CA PHE A 261 -15.63 -11.59 -19.03
C PHE A 261 -14.50 -11.93 -20.02
N LEU A 262 -13.40 -12.49 -19.54
CA LEU A 262 -12.27 -12.85 -20.39
C LEU A 262 -12.61 -14.00 -21.36
N GLU A 263 -13.53 -14.89 -21.00
CA GLU A 263 -14.04 -15.93 -21.91
C GLU A 263 -14.85 -15.38 -23.08
N LEU A 264 -15.44 -14.17 -22.94
CA LEU A 264 -16.26 -13.50 -23.95
C LEU A 264 -15.44 -12.68 -24.95
N VAL A 265 -14.12 -12.53 -24.75
CA VAL A 265 -13.28 -11.72 -25.62
C VAL A 265 -13.12 -12.37 -27.01
N ASP A 266 -13.30 -11.57 -28.06
CA ASP A 266 -13.21 -11.99 -29.46
C ASP A 266 -11.74 -12.09 -29.96
N ASP A 267 -10.88 -12.72 -29.16
CA ASP A 267 -9.52 -13.13 -29.54
C ASP A 267 -9.27 -14.56 -29.04
N GLU A 268 -9.11 -15.49 -29.97
CA GLU A 268 -8.92 -16.92 -29.68
C GLU A 268 -7.62 -17.16 -28.89
N THR A 269 -6.58 -16.39 -29.18
CA THR A 269 -5.26 -16.59 -28.58
C THR A 269 -5.24 -16.12 -27.14
N LEU A 270 -5.85 -14.96 -26.87
CA LEU A 270 -6.04 -14.45 -25.52
C LEU A 270 -6.91 -15.41 -24.69
N ARG A 271 -8.02 -15.91 -25.23
CA ARG A 271 -8.85 -16.89 -24.52
C ARG A 271 -8.09 -18.16 -24.17
N PHE A 272 -7.20 -18.64 -25.05
CA PHE A 272 -6.34 -19.76 -24.73
C PHE A 272 -5.35 -19.44 -23.60
N LEU A 273 -4.73 -18.26 -23.62
CA LEU A 273 -3.82 -17.80 -22.59
C LEU A 273 -4.53 -17.68 -21.22
N VAL A 274 -5.74 -17.13 -21.22
CA VAL A 274 -6.60 -17.02 -20.03
C VAL A 274 -6.98 -18.40 -19.49
N ASN A 275 -7.36 -19.33 -20.36
CA ASN A 275 -7.67 -20.71 -19.96
C ASN A 275 -6.44 -21.41 -19.37
N SER A 276 -5.27 -21.22 -19.97
CA SER A 276 -4.00 -21.75 -19.45
C SER A 276 -3.70 -21.18 -18.07
N PHE A 277 -3.92 -19.88 -17.87
CA PHE A 277 -3.74 -19.25 -16.56
C PHE A 277 -4.76 -19.71 -15.53
N ARG A 278 -6.01 -19.92 -15.93
CA ARG A 278 -7.00 -20.54 -15.05
C ARG A 278 -6.51 -21.90 -14.55
N ASP A 279 -5.93 -22.73 -15.41
CA ASP A 279 -5.33 -24.00 -14.98
C ASP A 279 -4.13 -23.79 -14.05
N VAL A 280 -3.32 -22.76 -14.30
CA VAL A 280 -2.18 -22.38 -13.44
C VAL A 280 -2.63 -22.01 -12.02
N THR A 281 -3.82 -21.45 -11.81
CA THR A 281 -4.34 -21.15 -10.45
C THR A 281 -4.53 -22.39 -9.57
N ALA A 282 -4.62 -23.58 -10.17
CA ALA A 282 -4.77 -24.85 -9.47
C ALA A 282 -3.43 -25.59 -9.26
N ILE A 283 -2.33 -25.11 -9.85
CA ILE A 283 -1.01 -25.74 -9.75
C ILE A 283 -0.37 -25.37 -8.40
N GLU A 284 0.31 -26.32 -7.75
CA GLU A 284 1.09 -26.03 -6.56
C GLU A 284 2.17 -24.99 -6.83
N MET A 285 2.31 -24.02 -5.93
CA MET A 285 3.14 -22.82 -6.15
C MET A 285 4.54 -23.12 -6.74
N PRO A 286 5.35 -24.06 -6.19
CA PRO A 286 6.70 -24.32 -6.73
C PRO A 286 6.74 -24.88 -8.16
N LYS A 287 5.61 -25.39 -8.66
CA LYS A 287 5.45 -25.99 -9.99
C LYS A 287 4.78 -25.04 -10.98
N VAL A 288 4.38 -23.84 -10.56
CA VAL A 288 3.76 -22.85 -11.44
C VAL A 288 4.74 -22.51 -12.56
N PRO A 289 4.39 -22.76 -13.84
CA PRO A 289 5.28 -22.48 -14.96
C PRO A 289 5.35 -20.97 -15.22
N ARG A 290 6.48 -20.52 -15.76
CA ARG A 290 6.60 -19.16 -16.29
C ARG A 290 5.61 -18.93 -17.43
N PRO A 291 5.16 -17.68 -17.64
CA PRO A 291 4.50 -17.31 -18.88
C PRO A 291 5.41 -17.65 -20.07
N PRO A 292 4.85 -18.20 -21.15
CA PRO A 292 5.62 -18.64 -22.30
C PRO A 292 6.25 -17.44 -23.02
N ASP A 293 7.54 -17.57 -23.33
CA ASP A 293 8.30 -16.57 -24.07
C ASP A 293 8.18 -16.82 -25.59
N PRO A 294 7.82 -15.80 -26.39
CA PRO A 294 7.78 -15.89 -27.84
C PRO A 294 9.11 -16.32 -28.48
N GLU A 295 10.26 -15.95 -27.93
CA GLU A 295 11.59 -16.20 -28.51
C GLU A 295 12.14 -17.59 -28.14
N SER A 296 11.78 -18.13 -26.97
CA SER A 296 12.23 -19.46 -26.49
C SER A 296 11.68 -20.64 -27.31
N LEU A 297 10.63 -20.42 -28.11
CA LEU A 297 9.98 -21.46 -28.93
C LEU A 297 10.74 -21.77 -30.23
N VAL A 298 11.73 -20.96 -30.60
CA VAL A 298 12.51 -21.15 -31.83
C VAL A 298 13.66 -22.17 -31.63
N ASP A 299 14.10 -22.41 -30.39
CA ASP A 299 15.27 -23.26 -30.08
C ASP A 299 14.97 -24.57 -29.33
N ALA A 300 13.72 -24.86 -28.95
CA ALA A 300 13.39 -26.02 -28.11
C ALA A 300 12.96 -27.27 -28.89
N VAL A 301 13.88 -27.90 -29.62
CA VAL A 301 13.80 -29.34 -29.95
C VAL A 301 14.66 -30.12 -28.95
N HIS A 302 14.12 -30.38 -27.75
CA HIS A 302 14.34 -31.58 -26.91
C HIS A 302 13.69 -31.42 -25.50
N PRO A 303 13.30 -32.52 -24.82
CA PRO A 303 12.00 -32.58 -24.16
C PRO A 303 12.04 -32.30 -22.66
N LEU A 304 11.22 -31.35 -22.22
CA LEU A 304 10.83 -31.17 -20.82
C LEU A 304 9.70 -32.16 -20.48
N ALA A 305 10.08 -33.39 -20.19
CA ALA A 305 9.18 -34.42 -19.65
C ALA A 305 9.33 -34.48 -18.12
N ALA A 306 8.44 -33.80 -17.40
CA ALA A 306 7.84 -34.30 -16.16
C ALA A 306 6.77 -33.31 -15.66
N SER A 307 5.57 -33.84 -15.40
CA SER A 307 4.47 -33.24 -14.63
C SER A 307 3.43 -32.33 -15.31
N ILE A 308 3.08 -32.56 -16.57
CA ILE A 308 1.74 -32.25 -17.12
C ILE A 308 1.36 -33.42 -18.03
N SER A 309 0.07 -33.84 -18.03
CA SER A 309 -0.43 -34.85 -18.99
C SER A 309 0.08 -34.51 -20.40
N ALA A 310 0.77 -35.45 -21.04
CA ALA A 310 1.48 -35.22 -22.30
C ALA A 310 0.57 -34.63 -23.40
N ALA A 311 -0.74 -34.83 -23.33
CA ALA A 311 -1.71 -34.24 -24.24
C ALA A 311 -1.91 -32.73 -24.05
N SER A 312 -1.92 -32.23 -22.81
CA SER A 312 -2.11 -30.81 -22.50
C SER A 312 -0.84 -30.00 -22.79
N ALA A 313 0.33 -30.55 -22.46
CA ALA A 313 1.63 -29.91 -22.75
C ALA A 313 1.88 -29.77 -24.26
N THR A 314 1.52 -30.80 -25.05
CA THR A 314 1.72 -30.76 -26.51
C THR A 314 0.77 -29.78 -27.19
N LYS A 315 -0.48 -29.66 -26.71
CA LYS A 315 -1.48 -28.71 -27.23
C LYS A 315 -1.19 -27.26 -26.83
N LEU A 316 -0.64 -27.06 -25.63
CA LEU A 316 -0.11 -25.78 -25.17
C LEU A 316 1.06 -25.33 -26.07
N MET A 317 2.02 -26.21 -26.35
CA MET A 317 3.19 -25.88 -27.17
C MET A 317 2.85 -25.50 -28.63
N THR A 318 1.91 -26.18 -29.30
CA THR A 318 1.56 -25.88 -30.70
C THR A 318 0.83 -24.54 -30.88
N HIS A 319 -0.03 -24.14 -29.94
CA HIS A 319 -0.76 -22.87 -30.04
C HIS A 319 -0.01 -21.69 -29.41
N LEU A 320 0.91 -21.93 -28.47
CA LEU A 320 1.85 -20.91 -28.01
C LEU A 320 2.85 -20.50 -29.10
N ALA A 321 3.24 -21.43 -29.96
CA ALA A 321 3.93 -21.11 -31.21
C ALA A 321 3.07 -20.13 -32.06
N ALA A 322 1.75 -20.34 -32.15
CA ALA A 322 0.84 -19.43 -32.87
C ALA A 322 0.65 -18.05 -32.19
N PHE A 323 0.68 -17.97 -30.85
CA PHE A 323 0.70 -16.70 -30.11
C PHE A 323 2.01 -15.93 -30.32
N SER A 324 3.15 -16.61 -30.31
CA SER A 324 4.45 -16.04 -30.68
C SER A 324 4.40 -15.49 -32.11
N ASP A 325 3.84 -16.26 -33.03
CA ASP A 325 3.64 -15.90 -34.43
C ASP A 325 2.61 -14.74 -34.58
N TRP A 326 1.67 -14.56 -33.65
CA TRP A 326 0.73 -13.41 -33.60
C TRP A 326 1.41 -12.15 -33.07
N LEU A 327 2.26 -12.27 -32.04
CA LEU A 327 3.06 -11.16 -31.50
C LEU A 327 4.11 -10.68 -32.53
N THR A 328 4.73 -11.58 -33.27
CA THR A 328 5.81 -11.26 -34.23
C THR A 328 5.31 -10.88 -35.63
N ARG A 329 4.23 -11.48 -36.16
CA ARG A 329 3.74 -11.16 -37.53
C ARG A 329 3.28 -9.71 -37.70
N LYS A 330 2.86 -9.03 -36.63
CA LYS A 330 2.41 -7.63 -36.71
C LYS A 330 3.53 -6.59 -36.54
N MET A 331 4.68 -6.97 -35.96
CA MET A 331 5.87 -6.10 -35.87
C MET A 331 6.38 -5.63 -37.25
N ARG A 332 6.21 -6.45 -38.30
CA ARG A 332 6.62 -6.06 -39.66
C ARG A 332 5.79 -4.91 -40.24
N SER A 333 4.63 -4.59 -39.67
CA SER A 333 3.82 -3.45 -40.12
C SER A 333 4.19 -2.13 -39.42
N ALA A 334 5.01 -2.18 -38.35
CA ALA A 334 5.28 -1.03 -37.47
C ALA A 334 6.57 -0.23 -37.83
N ALA A 335 7.38 -0.69 -38.79
CA ALA A 335 8.60 0.02 -39.19
C ALA A 335 8.34 1.23 -40.12
N VAL A 336 7.09 1.51 -40.47
CA VAL A 336 6.72 2.62 -41.37
C VAL A 336 5.65 3.48 -40.71
N GLN A 337 6.06 4.34 -39.77
CA GLN A 337 5.62 5.75 -39.63
C GLN A 337 5.88 6.27 -38.21
N SER A 338 6.79 7.23 -38.11
CA SER A 338 7.12 7.98 -36.91
C SER A 338 6.53 9.41 -36.97
N GLN A 339 5.74 9.75 -35.95
CA GLN A 339 5.53 11.07 -35.31
C GLN A 339 4.70 12.19 -36.00
N PRO A 340 4.19 13.21 -35.25
CA PRO A 340 3.36 13.17 -34.02
C PRO A 340 2.22 14.26 -34.01
N GLU A 341 1.57 14.47 -32.84
CA GLU A 341 0.60 15.55 -32.46
C GLU A 341 -0.90 15.26 -32.75
N THR A 342 -1.91 15.53 -31.90
CA THR A 342 -2.12 16.43 -30.75
C THR A 342 -3.31 15.94 -29.88
N SER A 343 -3.37 16.48 -28.66
CA SER A 343 -4.42 16.39 -27.64
C SER A 343 -5.86 16.75 -28.09
N TYR A 344 -6.86 16.03 -27.59
CA TYR A 344 -8.24 16.54 -27.42
C TYR A 344 -8.92 15.92 -26.20
N PRO A 345 -9.68 16.72 -25.43
CA PRO A 345 -10.96 16.22 -24.95
C PRO A 345 -12.12 17.20 -25.19
N VAL A 346 -13.31 16.59 -25.16
CA VAL A 346 -14.67 17.17 -24.99
C VAL A 346 -15.41 17.61 -26.26
N GLY A 347 -16.57 16.97 -26.46
CA GLY A 347 -17.65 17.42 -27.32
C GLY A 347 -17.81 16.60 -28.59
N SER A 348 -18.78 15.69 -28.59
CA SER A 348 -19.34 15.00 -29.76
C SER A 348 -20.06 15.96 -30.71
N SER A 349 -19.39 17.03 -31.13
CA SER A 349 -19.74 17.90 -32.25
C SER A 349 -19.07 17.43 -33.55
N TRP A 350 -17.92 16.76 -33.45
CA TRP A 350 -17.09 16.39 -34.61
C TRP A 350 -17.65 15.21 -35.41
N VAL A 351 -18.44 14.33 -34.80
CA VAL A 351 -19.05 13.17 -35.47
C VAL A 351 -20.15 13.61 -36.46
N LEU A 352 -20.79 14.75 -36.21
CA LEU A 352 -21.80 15.33 -37.11
C LEU A 352 -21.20 16.03 -38.33
N ASP A 353 -19.94 16.49 -38.25
CA ASP A 353 -19.23 17.09 -39.39
C ASP A 353 -18.77 16.05 -40.42
N TYR A 354 -18.59 14.78 -40.02
CA TYR A 354 -18.12 13.71 -40.91
C TYR A 354 -19.23 12.98 -41.69
N LEU A 355 -20.51 13.24 -41.38
CA LEU A 355 -21.66 12.76 -42.17
C LEU A 355 -22.16 13.87 -43.11
N THR A 356 -21.26 14.39 -43.92
CA THR A 356 -21.61 15.31 -45.01
C THR A 356 -22.19 14.52 -46.19
N THR A 357 -23.49 14.24 -46.15
CA THR A 357 -24.24 14.36 -47.41
C THR A 357 -24.20 15.84 -47.80
N GLU A 358 -23.55 16.12 -48.93
CA GLU A 358 -23.53 17.44 -49.55
C GLU A 358 -24.97 17.99 -49.57
N ALA A 359 -25.17 19.18 -49.01
CA ALA A 359 -26.43 19.87 -49.15
C ALA A 359 -26.65 20.11 -50.65
N ILE A 360 -27.59 19.39 -51.26
CA ILE A 360 -27.97 19.62 -52.65
C ILE A 360 -28.39 21.09 -52.74
N PRO A 361 -27.66 21.95 -53.48
CA PRO A 361 -28.06 23.34 -53.63
C PRO A 361 -29.46 23.35 -54.26
N CYS A 362 -30.40 24.02 -53.59
CA CYS A 362 -31.74 24.20 -54.14
C CYS A 362 -31.56 24.83 -55.52
N LYS A 363 -32.00 24.14 -56.59
CA LYS A 363 -31.79 24.57 -57.98
C LYS A 363 -32.13 26.07 -58.10
N PRO A 364 -31.25 26.89 -58.70
CA PRO A 364 -31.56 28.30 -58.90
C PRO A 364 -32.88 28.39 -59.66
N LEU A 365 -33.82 29.18 -59.13
CA LEU A 365 -35.08 29.50 -59.80
C LEU A 365 -34.80 29.83 -61.27
N SER A 366 -35.41 29.05 -62.18
CA SER A 366 -35.17 29.20 -63.61
C SER A 366 -35.49 30.62 -64.07
N LYS A 367 -34.64 31.17 -64.93
CA LYS A 367 -34.75 32.55 -65.45
C LYS A 367 -36.08 32.81 -66.17
N ASP A 368 -36.73 31.75 -66.66
CA ASP A 368 -37.95 31.83 -67.47
C ASP A 368 -39.25 31.99 -66.65
N ARG A 369 -39.18 31.99 -65.31
CA ARG A 369 -40.38 31.94 -64.46
C ARG A 369 -40.96 33.30 -64.03
N PHE A 370 -40.26 34.41 -64.30
CA PHE A 370 -40.65 35.74 -63.81
C PHE A 370 -41.17 36.70 -64.90
N VAL A 371 -41.53 36.17 -66.07
CA VAL A 371 -41.94 36.97 -67.23
C VAL A 371 -43.22 37.76 -66.92
N LEU A 372 -44.18 37.15 -66.23
CA LEU A 372 -45.46 37.78 -65.88
C LEU A 372 -45.25 38.94 -64.90
N GLU A 373 -44.49 38.72 -63.83
CA GLU A 373 -44.17 39.72 -62.81
C GLU A 373 -43.41 40.90 -63.42
N ARG A 374 -42.47 40.62 -64.34
CA ARG A 374 -41.76 41.65 -65.11
C ARG A 374 -42.68 42.46 -66.00
N THR A 375 -43.60 41.82 -66.73
CA THR A 375 -44.54 42.52 -67.60
C THR A 375 -45.48 43.42 -66.80
N ILE A 376 -45.94 42.97 -65.64
CA ILE A 376 -46.83 43.75 -64.77
C ILE A 376 -46.07 44.90 -64.12
N SER A 377 -44.86 44.68 -63.59
CA SER A 377 -44.01 45.75 -63.04
C SER A 377 -43.64 46.80 -64.09
N LEU A 378 -43.30 46.39 -65.32
CA LEU A 378 -42.99 47.32 -66.40
C LEU A 378 -44.24 48.13 -66.80
N LEU A 379 -45.42 47.51 -66.82
CA LEU A 379 -46.69 48.20 -67.08
C LEU A 379 -47.02 49.21 -65.97
N VAL A 380 -46.83 48.85 -64.70
CA VAL A 380 -47.06 49.75 -63.55
C VAL A 380 -46.04 50.90 -63.54
N LEU A 381 -44.75 50.65 -63.76
CA LEU A 381 -43.74 51.70 -63.85
C LEU A 381 -43.97 52.65 -65.04
N THR A 382 -44.35 52.12 -66.21
CA THR A 382 -44.65 52.94 -67.38
C THR A 382 -45.92 53.75 -67.20
N THR A 383 -46.98 53.19 -66.60
CA THR A 383 -48.20 53.93 -66.28
C THR A 383 -47.98 55.02 -65.23
N VAL A 384 -47.20 54.75 -64.19
CA VAL A 384 -46.80 55.74 -63.17
C VAL A 384 -45.92 56.83 -63.80
N ALA A 385 -44.95 56.48 -64.65
CA ALA A 385 -44.13 57.44 -65.37
C ALA A 385 -44.94 58.30 -66.34
N SER A 386 -45.88 57.69 -67.07
CA SER A 386 -46.80 58.39 -67.99
C SER A 386 -47.71 59.36 -67.23
N ALA A 387 -48.31 58.91 -66.13
CA ALA A 387 -49.13 59.75 -65.26
C ALA A 387 -48.32 60.90 -64.64
N ALA A 388 -47.07 60.65 -64.23
CA ALA A 388 -46.16 61.67 -63.74
C ALA A 388 -45.82 62.70 -64.84
N THR A 389 -45.55 62.27 -66.08
CA THR A 389 -45.30 63.21 -67.20
C THR A 389 -46.51 64.04 -67.60
N VAL A 390 -47.73 63.47 -67.55
CA VAL A 390 -48.97 64.21 -67.85
C VAL A 390 -49.30 65.22 -66.76
N MET A 391 -48.95 64.94 -65.50
CA MET A 391 -49.13 65.87 -64.38
C MET A 391 -47.98 66.88 -64.23
N TYR A 392 -46.82 66.63 -64.86
CA TYR A 392 -45.65 67.52 -64.88
C TYR A 392 -45.95 68.77 -65.73
N GLY A 393 -46.58 69.75 -65.09
CA GLY A 393 -46.96 71.04 -65.71
C GLY A 393 -48.28 71.59 -65.20
N ASN A 394 -49.21 70.74 -64.73
CA ASN A 394 -50.59 71.15 -64.40
C ASN A 394 -51.04 70.83 -62.95
N ALA A 395 -50.27 70.07 -62.18
CA ALA A 395 -50.64 69.67 -60.81
C ALA A 395 -49.64 70.19 -59.77
N PRO A 396 -50.07 70.47 -58.52
CA PRO A 396 -49.17 70.85 -57.44
C PRO A 396 -48.16 69.72 -57.16
N VAL A 397 -46.91 70.09 -56.85
CA VAL A 397 -45.79 69.15 -56.62
C VAL A 397 -46.16 68.05 -55.61
N THR A 398 -47.00 68.38 -54.62
CA THR A 398 -47.52 67.42 -53.63
C THR A 398 -48.37 66.31 -54.25
N ALA A 399 -49.18 66.60 -55.27
CA ALA A 399 -49.98 65.60 -55.98
C ALA A 399 -49.09 64.66 -56.80
N LEU A 400 -48.04 65.18 -57.44
CA LEU A 400 -47.06 64.39 -58.19
C LEU A 400 -46.31 63.40 -57.29
N VAL A 401 -45.87 63.88 -56.13
CA VAL A 401 -45.18 63.05 -55.12
C VAL A 401 -46.15 62.01 -54.54
N SER A 402 -47.40 62.37 -54.24
CA SER A 402 -48.38 61.42 -53.70
C SER A 402 -48.78 60.30 -54.69
N CYS A 403 -48.90 60.62 -55.97
CA CYS A 403 -49.29 59.64 -56.99
C CYS A 403 -48.15 58.65 -57.29
N THR A 404 -46.92 59.14 -57.33
CA THR A 404 -45.72 58.31 -57.51
C THR A 404 -45.44 57.42 -56.29
N THR A 405 -45.61 57.95 -55.07
CA THR A 405 -45.45 57.13 -53.85
C THR A 405 -46.54 56.07 -53.70
N LEU A 406 -47.79 56.38 -54.04
CA LEU A 406 -48.88 55.40 -54.06
C LEU A 406 -48.66 54.31 -55.12
N GLY A 407 -48.25 54.69 -56.33
CA GLY A 407 -47.95 53.73 -57.40
C GLY A 407 -46.81 52.77 -57.05
N LEU A 408 -45.70 53.30 -56.54
CA LEU A 408 -44.58 52.50 -56.05
C LEU A 408 -44.98 51.64 -54.83
N GLY A 409 -45.85 52.15 -53.96
CA GLY A 409 -46.38 51.41 -52.81
C GLY A 409 -47.22 50.20 -53.22
N VAL A 410 -48.10 50.35 -54.21
CA VAL A 410 -48.93 49.25 -54.75
C VAL A 410 -48.06 48.21 -55.45
N GLU A 411 -47.04 48.63 -56.20
CA GLU A 411 -46.09 47.73 -56.85
C GLU A 411 -45.28 46.91 -55.83
N MET A 412 -44.77 47.57 -54.79
CA MET A 412 -44.04 46.90 -53.70
C MET A 412 -44.93 45.92 -52.94
N ALA A 413 -46.22 46.25 -52.74
CA ALA A 413 -47.19 45.34 -52.13
C ALA A 413 -47.48 44.11 -53.01
N PHE A 414 -47.63 44.30 -54.32
CA PHE A 414 -47.81 43.22 -55.29
C PHE A 414 -46.60 42.28 -55.35
N LEU A 415 -45.39 42.84 -55.44
CA LEU A 415 -44.15 42.06 -55.48
C LEU A 415 -43.88 41.34 -54.15
N SER A 416 -44.22 41.95 -53.02
CA SER A 416 -44.19 41.30 -51.71
C SER A 416 -45.18 40.13 -51.62
N TRP A 417 -46.40 40.31 -52.13
CA TRP A 417 -47.40 39.24 -52.20
C TRP A 417 -46.94 38.07 -53.09
N CYS A 418 -46.39 38.36 -54.27
CA CYS A 418 -45.80 37.35 -55.15
C CYS A 418 -44.64 36.62 -54.46
N TYR A 419 -43.75 37.36 -53.77
CA TYR A 419 -42.63 36.79 -53.01
C TYR A 419 -43.09 35.81 -51.93
N VAL A 420 -44.12 36.16 -51.15
CA VAL A 420 -44.66 35.29 -50.10
C VAL A 420 -45.38 34.06 -50.67
N LYS A 421 -45.91 34.13 -51.90
CA LYS A 421 -46.58 33.02 -52.57
C LYS A 421 -45.62 32.01 -53.22
N LEU A 422 -44.34 32.36 -53.40
CA LEU A 422 -43.34 31.44 -53.96
C LEU A 422 -43.23 30.15 -53.11
N PRO A 423 -43.23 28.95 -53.76
CA PRO A 423 -43.12 27.68 -53.05
C PRO A 423 -41.87 27.59 -52.15
N THR A 424 -40.75 28.17 -52.60
CA THR A 424 -39.48 28.19 -51.86
C THR A 424 -39.54 29.05 -50.59
N VAL A 425 -40.26 30.17 -50.62
CA VAL A 425 -40.45 31.06 -49.46
C VAL A 425 -41.40 30.45 -48.45
N LYS A 426 -42.44 29.74 -48.91
CA LYS A 426 -43.33 28.97 -48.02
C LYS A 426 -42.59 27.88 -47.26
N VAL A 427 -41.78 27.06 -47.97
CA VAL A 427 -40.97 26.00 -47.34
C VAL A 427 -39.99 26.60 -46.33
N LYS A 428 -39.30 27.69 -46.68
CA LYS A 428 -38.41 28.43 -45.76
C LYS A 428 -39.15 28.86 -44.48
N ARG A 429 -40.36 29.42 -44.60
CA ARG A 429 -41.14 29.89 -43.46
C ARG A 429 -41.57 28.73 -42.55
N THR A 430 -42.09 27.65 -43.12
CA THR A 430 -42.50 26.46 -42.34
C THR A 430 -41.31 25.78 -41.67
N THR A 431 -40.13 25.74 -42.30
CA THR A 431 -38.91 25.22 -41.69
C THR A 431 -38.47 26.11 -40.53
N SER A 432 -38.60 27.43 -40.65
CA SER A 432 -38.24 28.38 -39.59
C SER A 432 -39.18 28.32 -38.39
N GLU A 433 -40.48 28.11 -38.62
CA GLU A 433 -41.46 27.90 -37.55
C GLU A 433 -41.17 26.59 -36.80
N LYS A 434 -40.84 25.50 -37.52
CA LYS A 434 -40.43 24.22 -36.91
C LYS A 434 -39.13 24.32 -36.11
N ILE A 435 -38.13 25.09 -36.57
CA ILE A 435 -36.89 25.30 -35.82
C ILE A 435 -37.19 25.98 -34.48
N LYS A 436 -38.03 27.01 -34.45
CA LYS A 436 -38.41 27.70 -33.21
C LYS A 436 -39.15 26.79 -32.23
N GLU A 437 -40.03 25.94 -32.74
CA GLU A 437 -40.73 24.93 -31.93
C GLU A 437 -39.73 23.91 -31.34
N LEU A 438 -38.78 23.43 -32.14
CA LEU A 438 -37.74 22.51 -31.69
C LEU A 438 -36.76 23.15 -30.70
N GLU A 439 -36.38 24.42 -30.90
CA GLU A 439 -35.55 25.18 -29.95
C GLU A 439 -36.22 25.28 -28.57
N TYR A 440 -37.53 25.53 -28.54
CA TYR A 440 -38.31 25.53 -27.31
C TYR A 440 -38.32 24.14 -26.65
N VAL A 441 -38.60 23.08 -27.42
CA VAL A 441 -38.63 21.70 -26.90
C VAL A 441 -37.26 21.25 -26.39
N VAL A 442 -36.16 21.59 -27.07
CA VAL A 442 -34.80 21.28 -26.61
C VAL A 442 -34.50 22.05 -25.33
N SER A 443 -34.91 23.31 -25.22
CA SER A 443 -34.75 24.10 -23.99
C SER A 443 -35.54 23.52 -22.81
N ASP A 444 -36.77 23.07 -23.05
CA ASP A 444 -37.65 22.47 -22.05
C ASP A 444 -37.06 21.14 -21.53
N LEU A 445 -36.66 20.24 -22.43
CA LEU A 445 -35.97 18.99 -22.08
C LEU A 445 -34.64 19.22 -21.36
N THR A 446 -33.91 20.28 -21.71
CA THR A 446 -32.66 20.65 -21.01
C THR A 446 -32.95 21.12 -19.58
N SER A 447 -34.06 21.84 -19.37
CA SER A 447 -34.50 22.26 -18.03
C SER A 447 -34.92 21.06 -17.18
N GLU A 448 -35.71 20.13 -17.74
CA GLU A 448 -36.12 18.90 -17.07
C GLU A 448 -34.91 18.04 -16.68
N LEU A 449 -33.92 17.91 -17.58
CA LEU A 449 -32.66 17.21 -17.29
C LEU A 449 -31.91 17.84 -16.10
N ASN A 450 -31.86 19.18 -16.03
CA ASN A 450 -31.20 19.87 -14.93
C ASN A 450 -31.95 19.67 -13.61
N GLU A 451 -33.29 19.70 -13.62
CA GLU A 451 -34.11 19.47 -12.43
C GLU A 451 -33.92 18.05 -11.87
N VAL A 452 -33.94 17.03 -12.74
CA VAL A 452 -33.68 15.64 -12.33
C VAL A 452 -32.26 15.47 -11.77
N ASN A 453 -31.25 16.09 -12.39
CA ASN A 453 -29.88 16.06 -11.88
C ASN A 453 -29.75 16.76 -10.50
N ASP A 454 -30.43 17.88 -10.30
CA ASP A 454 -30.45 18.60 -9.02
C ASP A 454 -31.11 17.77 -7.91
N ILE A 455 -32.21 17.08 -8.23
CA ILE A 455 -32.89 16.17 -7.30
C ILE A 455 -31.98 14.99 -6.96
N LYS A 456 -31.35 14.37 -7.96
CA LYS A 456 -30.37 13.29 -7.79
C LYS A 456 -29.24 13.69 -6.85
N HIS A 457 -28.65 14.87 -7.06
CA HIS A 457 -27.56 15.37 -6.22
C HIS A 457 -28.01 15.60 -4.76
N LYS A 458 -29.18 16.21 -4.55
CA LYS A 458 -29.73 16.43 -3.19
C LYS A 458 -30.02 15.12 -2.48
N PHE A 459 -30.56 14.13 -3.19
CA PHE A 459 -30.83 12.81 -2.64
C PHE A 459 -29.53 12.09 -2.25
N GLN A 460 -28.53 12.10 -3.16
CA GLN A 460 -27.22 11.51 -2.90
C GLN A 460 -26.58 12.12 -1.65
N GLN A 461 -26.57 13.45 -1.52
CA GLN A 461 -26.03 14.13 -0.35
C GLN A 461 -26.73 13.73 0.95
N MET A 462 -28.07 13.65 0.94
CA MET A 462 -28.85 13.25 2.12
C MET A 462 -28.54 11.82 2.56
N GLU A 463 -28.43 10.88 1.63
CA GLU A 463 -28.09 9.48 1.95
C GLU A 463 -26.62 9.32 2.37
N GLU A 464 -25.69 10.06 1.76
CA GLU A 464 -24.31 10.11 2.20
C GLU A 464 -24.20 10.63 3.64
N ASP A 465 -24.96 11.66 4.01
CA ASP A 465 -25.02 12.18 5.37
C ASP A 465 -25.55 11.13 6.37
N LYS A 466 -26.56 10.33 5.98
CA LYS A 466 -27.04 9.20 6.81
C LYS A 466 -25.99 8.12 6.98
N ILE A 467 -25.29 7.74 5.90
CA ILE A 467 -24.20 6.76 5.97
C ILE A 467 -23.09 7.30 6.89
N ASN A 468 -22.74 8.58 6.78
CA ASN A 468 -21.75 9.21 7.65
C ASN A 468 -22.19 9.21 9.13
N ASP A 469 -23.47 9.43 9.42
CA ASP A 469 -24.01 9.31 10.79
C ASP A 469 -23.89 7.87 11.33
N ILE A 470 -24.21 6.87 10.51
CA ILE A 470 -24.06 5.45 10.88
C ILE A 470 -22.59 5.13 11.17
N LEU A 471 -21.66 5.57 10.31
CA LEU A 471 -20.22 5.38 10.50
C LEU A 471 -19.72 6.05 11.79
N ARG A 472 -20.23 7.24 12.12
CA ARG A 472 -19.93 7.91 13.39
C ARG A 472 -20.39 7.06 14.58
N ARG A 473 -21.63 6.55 14.54
CA ARG A 473 -22.17 5.68 15.61
C ARG A 473 -21.39 4.37 15.73
N GLN A 474 -20.96 3.76 14.62
CA GLN A 474 -20.06 2.59 14.64
C GLN A 474 -18.73 2.92 15.34
N GLY A 475 -18.18 4.12 15.08
CA GLY A 475 -16.99 4.63 15.76
C GLY A 475 -17.18 4.77 17.27
N GLU A 476 -18.30 5.35 17.71
CA GLU A 476 -18.63 5.51 19.14
C GLU A 476 -18.79 4.16 19.87
N VAL A 477 -19.39 3.16 19.22
CA VAL A 477 -19.48 1.79 19.76
C VAL A 477 -18.08 1.18 19.91
N SER A 478 -17.22 1.35 18.89
CA SER A 478 -15.84 0.85 18.93
C SER A 478 -15.01 1.51 20.03
N GLU A 479 -15.19 2.81 20.23
CA GLU A 479 -14.50 3.53 21.29
C GLU A 479 -14.96 3.06 22.68
N ARG A 480 -16.26 2.80 22.88
CA ARG A 480 -16.80 2.22 24.12
C ARG A 480 -16.23 0.84 24.40
N GLU A 481 -16.24 -0.07 23.42
CA GLU A 481 -15.65 -1.41 23.54
C GLU A 481 -14.15 -1.33 23.89
N LYS A 482 -13.42 -0.47 23.18
CA LYS A 482 -11.99 -0.26 23.42
C LYS A 482 -11.73 0.27 24.83
N ASN A 483 -12.49 1.25 25.30
CA ASN A 483 -12.33 1.82 26.63
C ASN A 483 -12.59 0.78 27.75
N GLU A 484 -13.55 -0.13 27.57
CA GLU A 484 -13.80 -1.21 28.52
C GLU A 484 -12.71 -2.28 28.50
N THR A 485 -12.27 -2.70 27.32
CA THR A 485 -11.18 -3.68 27.18
C THR A 485 -9.85 -3.13 27.70
N GLU A 486 -9.56 -1.85 27.51
CA GLU A 486 -8.36 -1.18 28.04
C GLU A 486 -8.36 -1.12 29.57
N LYS A 487 -9.51 -0.88 30.21
CA LYS A 487 -9.64 -0.93 31.68
C LYS A 487 -9.27 -2.31 32.22
N LEU A 488 -9.80 -3.37 31.62
CA LEU A 488 -9.46 -4.75 32.01
C LEU A 488 -7.98 -5.09 31.75
N GLN A 489 -7.43 -4.65 30.63
CA GLN A 489 -6.00 -4.86 30.34
C GLN A 489 -5.12 -4.13 31.35
N LYS A 490 -5.52 -2.94 31.82
CA LYS A 490 -4.80 -2.20 32.85
C LYS A 490 -4.84 -2.92 34.20
N GLU A 491 -5.99 -3.47 34.59
CA GLU A 491 -6.13 -4.30 35.79
C GLU A 491 -5.26 -5.56 35.71
N LEU A 492 -5.29 -6.27 34.58
CA LEU A 492 -4.44 -7.44 34.34
C LEU A 492 -2.95 -7.10 34.47
N ARG A 493 -2.50 -5.98 33.88
CA ARG A 493 -1.12 -5.51 33.99
C ARG A 493 -0.72 -5.22 35.44
N SER A 494 -1.63 -4.65 36.25
CA SER A 494 -1.39 -4.43 37.67
C SER A 494 -1.14 -5.74 38.42
N HIS A 495 -2.02 -6.73 38.23
CA HIS A 495 -1.88 -8.04 38.87
C HIS A 495 -0.63 -8.80 38.41
N ILE A 496 -0.29 -8.76 37.13
CA ILE A 496 0.96 -9.36 36.63
C ILE A 496 2.18 -8.66 37.25
N SER A 497 2.15 -7.34 37.38
CA SER A 497 3.23 -6.59 38.02
C SER A 497 3.43 -6.97 39.49
N GLU A 498 2.33 -7.16 40.23
CA GLU A 498 2.35 -7.66 41.62
C GLU A 498 3.01 -9.05 41.70
N ILE A 499 2.58 -9.98 40.83
CA ILE A 499 3.14 -11.34 40.76
C ILE A 499 4.64 -11.33 40.43
N VAL A 500 5.05 -10.48 39.48
CA VAL A 500 6.48 -10.34 39.12
C VAL A 500 7.29 -9.82 40.30
N GLY A 501 6.76 -8.84 41.05
CA GLY A 501 7.40 -8.35 42.28
C GLY A 501 7.54 -9.43 43.36
N GLU A 502 6.51 -10.26 43.55
CA GLU A 502 6.58 -11.39 44.47
C GLU A 502 7.62 -12.45 44.04
N ARG A 503 7.70 -12.76 42.73
CA ARG A 503 8.73 -13.68 42.21
C ARG A 503 10.14 -13.17 42.46
N GLN A 504 10.39 -11.87 42.27
CA GLN A 504 11.69 -11.27 42.57
C GLN A 504 12.03 -11.35 44.06
N THR A 505 11.03 -11.15 44.92
CA THR A 505 11.20 -11.30 46.38
C THR A 505 11.57 -12.73 46.74
N ILE A 506 10.89 -13.72 46.15
CA ILE A 506 11.20 -15.14 46.34
C ILE A 506 12.61 -15.48 45.82
N ASP A 507 13.03 -14.94 44.69
CA ASP A 507 14.39 -15.14 44.16
C ASP A 507 15.47 -14.58 45.09
N GLN A 508 15.18 -13.45 45.73
CA GLN A 508 16.08 -12.84 46.70
C GLN A 508 16.13 -13.66 47.99
N GLU A 509 14.98 -14.12 48.50
CA GLU A 509 14.90 -15.03 49.63
C GLU A 509 15.68 -16.33 49.37
N GLU A 510 15.53 -16.95 48.19
CA GLU A 510 16.27 -18.14 47.77
C GLU A 510 17.79 -17.91 47.82
N LYS A 511 18.27 -16.79 47.28
CA LYS A 511 19.69 -16.42 47.33
C LYS A 511 20.17 -16.23 48.76
N THR A 512 19.38 -15.59 49.63
CA THR A 512 19.76 -15.37 51.03
C THR A 512 19.80 -16.67 51.82
N GLU A 513 18.85 -17.60 51.60
CA GLU A 513 18.81 -18.91 52.26
C GLU A 513 19.99 -19.78 51.79
N LEU A 514 20.32 -19.78 50.50
CA LEU A 514 21.52 -20.47 49.98
C LEU A 514 22.83 -19.88 50.53
N ALA A 515 22.93 -18.55 50.64
CA ALA A 515 24.10 -17.88 51.22
C ALA A 515 24.24 -18.19 52.72
N GLY A 516 23.13 -18.21 53.46
CA GLY A 516 23.07 -18.58 54.87
C GLY A 516 23.45 -20.05 55.11
N ALA A 517 22.96 -20.96 54.27
CA ALA A 517 23.34 -22.37 54.27
C ALA A 517 24.84 -22.53 53.99
N LEU A 518 25.38 -21.80 53.00
CA LEU A 518 26.81 -21.81 52.71
C LEU A 518 27.64 -21.28 53.88
N ALA A 519 27.25 -20.17 54.50
CA ALA A 519 27.96 -19.62 55.66
C ALA A 519 27.99 -20.62 56.83
N SER A 520 26.85 -21.26 57.11
CA SER A 520 26.72 -22.29 58.15
C SER A 520 27.59 -23.51 57.84
N PHE A 521 27.54 -24.00 56.60
CA PHE A 521 28.36 -25.13 56.14
C PHE A 521 29.86 -24.82 56.24
N ARG A 522 30.30 -23.63 55.81
CA ARG A 522 31.71 -23.20 55.89
C ARG A 522 32.21 -23.17 57.34
N LYS A 523 31.38 -22.71 58.28
CA LYS A 523 31.70 -22.69 59.72
C LYS A 523 31.86 -24.10 60.26
N THR A 524 30.86 -24.96 60.05
CA THR A 524 30.89 -26.36 60.52
C THR A 524 32.05 -27.14 59.93
N TRP A 525 32.34 -26.94 58.63
CA TRP A 525 33.46 -27.59 57.96
C TRP A 525 34.81 -27.16 58.53
N LEU A 526 35.01 -25.85 58.75
CA LEU A 526 36.27 -25.34 59.33
C LEU A 526 36.47 -25.88 60.76
N GLU A 527 35.40 -25.91 61.56
CA GLU A 527 35.45 -26.50 62.91
C GLU A 527 35.82 -27.99 62.87
N ASP A 528 35.22 -28.78 61.96
CA ASP A 528 35.56 -30.20 61.76
C ASP A 528 37.05 -30.41 61.38
N GLN A 529 37.59 -29.55 60.50
CA GLN A 529 39.00 -29.64 60.14
C GLN A 529 39.93 -29.27 61.29
N LEU A 530 39.57 -28.27 62.12
CA LEU A 530 40.36 -27.87 63.28
C LEU A 530 40.32 -28.93 64.38
N MET A 531 39.20 -29.64 64.58
CA MET A 531 39.09 -30.74 65.53
C MET A 531 39.99 -31.94 65.18
N LYS A 532 40.39 -32.10 63.91
CA LYS A 532 41.29 -33.19 63.47
C LYS A 532 42.76 -32.94 63.85
N ILE A 533 43.14 -31.71 64.19
CA ILE A 533 44.53 -31.33 64.48
C ILE A 533 44.82 -31.44 65.97
N ARG A 534 45.81 -32.25 66.34
CA ARG A 534 46.22 -32.41 67.74
C ARG A 534 47.40 -31.51 68.08
N ILE A 535 47.23 -30.63 69.07
CA ILE A 535 48.28 -29.72 69.55
C ILE A 535 49.55 -30.48 69.98
N SER A 536 49.41 -31.69 70.51
CA SER A 536 50.53 -32.51 70.98
C SER A 536 51.47 -33.00 69.87
N GLN A 537 50.99 -33.08 68.62
CA GLN A 537 51.76 -33.61 67.48
C GLN A 537 52.42 -32.49 66.66
N GLU A 538 52.12 -31.24 66.97
CA GLU A 538 52.53 -30.08 66.18
C GLU A 538 53.72 -29.36 66.80
N LYS A 539 54.59 -28.81 65.93
CA LYS A 539 55.73 -27.99 66.34
C LYS A 539 55.29 -26.54 66.42
N ILE A 540 55.08 -26.04 67.63
CA ILE A 540 54.65 -24.67 67.89
C ILE A 540 55.84 -23.90 68.49
N PRO A 541 56.23 -22.74 67.91
CA PRO A 541 57.30 -21.90 68.46
C PRO A 541 57.03 -21.54 69.92
N ASP A 542 58.08 -21.54 70.75
CA ASP A 542 58.05 -21.18 72.17
C ASP A 542 57.13 -22.02 73.09
N ILE A 543 56.52 -23.10 72.59
CA ILE A 543 55.71 -24.03 73.36
C ILE A 543 56.42 -25.37 73.49
N ASP A 544 56.88 -25.65 74.70
CA ASP A 544 57.51 -26.92 75.08
C ASP A 544 56.50 -28.04 75.38
N ASP A 545 57.01 -29.25 75.55
CA ASP A 545 56.16 -30.42 75.80
C ASP A 545 55.51 -30.41 77.19
N GLU A 546 56.07 -29.64 78.13
CA GLU A 546 55.47 -29.37 79.46
C GLU A 546 54.16 -28.60 79.32
N ILE A 547 54.16 -27.50 78.57
CA ILE A 547 52.96 -26.68 78.33
C ILE A 547 51.94 -27.46 77.50
N LYS A 548 52.36 -28.26 76.50
CA LYS A 548 51.44 -29.14 75.76
C LYS A 548 50.75 -30.16 76.68
N ARG A 549 51.46 -30.70 77.67
CA ARG A 549 50.88 -31.62 78.66
C ARG A 549 49.85 -30.93 79.53
N ARG A 550 50.13 -29.70 79.98
CA ARG A 550 49.22 -28.87 80.77
C ARG A 550 47.97 -28.49 79.98
N LEU A 551 48.11 -28.07 78.72
CA LEU A 551 46.98 -27.82 77.81
C LEU A 551 46.06 -29.04 77.71
N ARG A 552 46.66 -30.23 77.52
CA ARG A 552 45.91 -31.49 77.44
C ARG A 552 45.19 -31.85 78.74
N SER A 553 45.83 -31.67 79.91
CA SER A 553 45.18 -31.91 81.21
C SER A 553 44.06 -30.92 81.50
N SER A 554 44.15 -29.71 80.93
CA SER A 554 43.11 -28.67 80.98
C SER A 554 41.99 -28.87 79.95
N GLY A 555 41.97 -29.98 79.22
CA GLY A 555 40.94 -30.31 78.24
C GLY A 555 41.13 -29.69 76.85
N ILE A 556 42.24 -28.98 76.61
CA ILE A 556 42.56 -28.33 75.34
C ILE A 556 43.47 -29.26 74.53
N ARG A 557 42.90 -29.96 73.55
CA ARG A 557 43.60 -30.95 72.72
C ARG A 557 43.78 -30.49 71.28
N THR A 558 42.87 -29.66 70.80
CA THR A 558 42.79 -29.19 69.42
C THR A 558 42.67 -27.67 69.36
N PRO A 559 43.01 -27.04 68.23
CA PRO A 559 42.74 -25.61 67.98
C PRO A 559 41.26 -25.21 68.12
N ALA A 560 40.33 -26.16 68.01
CA ALA A 560 38.89 -25.92 68.11
C ALA A 560 38.37 -25.83 69.56
N ASP A 561 39.17 -26.25 70.55
CA ASP A 561 38.71 -26.39 71.95
C ASP A 561 38.73 -25.05 72.73
N PHE A 562 39.47 -24.06 72.23
CA PHE A 562 39.55 -22.73 72.82
C PHE A 562 39.23 -21.64 71.80
N LEU A 563 38.55 -20.58 72.21
CA LEU A 563 38.13 -19.47 71.36
C LEU A 563 39.22 -18.39 71.30
N ASP A 564 39.62 -17.87 72.46
CA ASP A 564 40.57 -16.77 72.60
C ASP A 564 41.42 -16.89 73.87
N ILE A 565 42.42 -16.03 74.02
CA ILE A 565 43.32 -15.98 75.18
C ILE A 565 43.37 -14.57 75.77
N ASN A 566 42.98 -14.44 77.04
CA ASN A 566 43.03 -13.20 77.80
C ASN A 566 44.29 -13.12 78.66
N ILE A 567 45.01 -12.02 78.55
CA ILE A 567 46.22 -11.74 79.33
C ILE A 567 45.86 -10.68 80.37
N PHE A 568 45.85 -11.08 81.65
CA PHE A 568 45.61 -10.15 82.75
C PHE A 568 46.95 -9.70 83.33
N GLN A 569 47.15 -8.38 83.37
CA GLN A 569 48.33 -7.74 83.98
C GLN A 569 47.89 -6.94 85.20
N SER A 570 48.52 -7.18 86.35
CA SER A 570 48.27 -6.40 87.57
C SER A 570 49.13 -5.12 87.60
N TYR A 571 48.51 -3.98 87.90
CA TYR A 571 49.18 -2.68 88.04
C TYR A 571 49.58 -2.46 89.52
N GLY A 572 50.69 -3.08 89.95
CA GLY A 572 51.23 -2.94 91.31
C GLY A 572 52.74 -3.17 91.38
N ARG A 573 53.35 -3.01 92.58
CA ARG A 573 54.82 -3.13 92.81
C ARG A 573 55.42 -4.50 92.42
N LYS A 574 54.59 -5.53 92.20
CA LYS A 574 54.96 -6.80 91.56
C LYS A 574 54.07 -7.02 90.33
N LYS A 575 54.67 -7.03 89.14
CA LYS A 575 53.97 -7.39 87.89
C LYS A 575 53.66 -8.87 87.91
N ILE A 576 52.38 -9.22 88.03
CA ILE A 576 51.89 -10.59 87.85
C ILE A 576 51.11 -10.61 86.54
N GLU A 577 51.55 -11.43 85.60
CA GLU A 577 50.89 -11.68 84.32
C GLU A 577 50.29 -13.08 84.37
N LYS A 578 48.96 -13.17 84.24
CA LYS A 578 48.24 -14.44 84.20
C LYS A 578 47.53 -14.58 82.87
N VAL A 579 47.70 -15.74 82.24
CA VAL A 579 47.09 -16.04 80.94
C VAL A 579 45.93 -17.00 81.14
N TYR A 580 44.74 -16.59 80.72
CA TYR A 580 43.52 -17.37 80.77
C TYR A 580 43.06 -17.70 79.35
N MET A 581 42.81 -18.98 79.08
CA MET A 581 42.26 -19.45 77.82
C MET A 581 40.75 -19.59 77.94
N ILE A 582 40.00 -18.99 77.01
CA ILE A 582 38.54 -19.08 76.95
C ILE A 582 38.18 -20.35 76.19
N LEU A 583 37.50 -21.27 76.86
CA LEU A 583 37.00 -22.51 76.29
C LEU A 583 35.68 -22.28 75.54
N LYS A 584 35.35 -23.20 74.62
CA LYS A 584 34.08 -23.14 73.86
C LYS A 584 32.82 -23.22 74.74
N ASN A 585 32.94 -23.77 75.94
CA ASN A 585 31.84 -23.85 76.92
C ASN A 585 31.67 -22.59 77.78
N GLY A 586 32.41 -21.51 77.50
CA GLY A 586 32.34 -20.24 78.24
C GLY A 586 33.20 -20.20 79.52
N GLY A 587 33.86 -21.30 79.88
CA GLY A 587 34.82 -21.33 80.99
C GLY A 587 36.17 -20.73 80.64
N SER A 588 36.93 -20.29 81.64
CA SER A 588 38.32 -19.83 81.48
C SER A 588 39.30 -20.71 82.25
N VAL A 589 40.35 -21.21 81.61
CA VAL A 589 41.38 -22.04 82.26
C VAL A 589 42.74 -21.38 82.22
N HIS A 590 43.45 -21.38 83.35
CA HIS A 590 44.81 -20.88 83.46
C HIS A 590 45.81 -22.03 83.35
N VAL A 591 46.69 -21.98 82.34
CA VAL A 591 47.59 -23.09 81.98
C VAL A 591 49.05 -22.82 82.44
N GLY A 592 49.31 -21.67 83.05
CA GLY A 592 50.65 -21.31 83.56
C GLY A 592 51.66 -21.03 82.44
N MET A 593 51.18 -20.43 81.34
CA MET A 593 51.99 -20.00 80.20
C MET A 593 52.33 -18.51 80.31
N SER A 594 53.47 -18.09 79.75
CA SER A 594 53.83 -16.68 79.67
C SER A 594 53.09 -15.98 78.51
N PRO A 595 52.99 -14.64 78.52
CA PRO A 595 52.37 -13.88 77.42
C PRO A 595 52.99 -14.13 76.04
N SER A 596 54.30 -14.39 75.98
CA SER A 596 55.00 -14.72 74.73
C SER A 596 54.51 -16.06 74.15
N GLN A 597 54.36 -17.07 75.01
CA GLN A 597 53.88 -18.41 74.65
C GLN A 597 52.40 -18.40 74.27
N ALA A 598 51.60 -17.58 74.96
CA ALA A 598 50.20 -17.33 74.61
C ALA A 598 50.08 -16.71 73.20
N LYS A 599 50.92 -15.72 72.91
CA LYS A 599 50.95 -15.06 71.60
C LYS A 599 51.39 -16.04 70.49
N ALA A 600 52.41 -16.85 70.74
CA ALA A 600 52.87 -17.87 69.79
C ALA A 600 51.78 -18.92 69.48
N LEU A 601 51.00 -19.35 70.49
CA LEU A 601 49.88 -20.27 70.30
C LEU A 601 48.77 -19.66 69.44
N VAL A 602 48.43 -18.38 69.66
CA VAL A 602 47.42 -17.66 68.87
C VAL A 602 47.90 -17.44 67.43
N GLU A 603 49.17 -17.08 67.23
CA GLU A 603 49.74 -16.91 65.89
C GLU A 603 49.77 -18.24 65.11
N TRP A 604 50.10 -19.35 65.78
CA TRP A 604 50.02 -20.68 65.22
C TRP A 604 48.59 -21.09 64.85
N LYS A 605 47.61 -20.88 65.73
CA LYS A 605 46.19 -21.13 65.44
C LYS A 605 45.72 -20.31 64.24
N LYS A 606 46.06 -19.02 64.20
CA LYS A 606 45.76 -18.13 63.06
C LYS A 606 46.40 -18.63 61.75
N LYS A 607 47.62 -19.17 61.80
CA LYS A 607 48.31 -19.76 60.63
C LYS A 607 47.59 -21.00 60.12
N ILE A 608 47.15 -21.88 61.00
CA ILE A 608 46.37 -23.07 60.64
C ILE A 608 45.02 -22.69 60.05
N GLU A 609 44.29 -21.78 60.70
CA GLU A 609 43.01 -21.29 60.18
C GLU A 609 43.18 -20.71 58.77
N ARG A 610 44.22 -19.91 58.52
CA ARG A 610 44.52 -19.40 57.17
C ARG A 610 44.75 -20.52 56.15
N LYS A 611 45.49 -21.58 56.53
CA LYS A 611 45.77 -22.74 55.68
C LYS A 611 44.50 -23.51 55.28
N TYR A 612 43.52 -23.62 56.17
CA TYR A 612 42.27 -24.32 55.89
C TYR A 612 41.21 -23.40 55.27
N ARG A 613 41.23 -22.10 55.55
CA ARG A 613 40.35 -21.11 54.90
C ARG A 613 40.48 -21.12 53.37
N THR A 614 41.69 -21.34 52.84
CA THR A 614 41.91 -21.47 51.38
C THR A 614 41.37 -22.78 50.78
N LYS A 615 41.04 -23.77 51.61
CA LYS A 615 40.53 -25.09 51.20
C LYS A 615 39.04 -25.27 51.46
N ILE A 616 38.37 -24.24 51.99
CA ILE A 616 36.94 -24.29 52.29
C ILE A 616 36.16 -24.53 50.98
N PRO A 617 35.29 -25.55 50.94
CA PRO A 617 34.42 -25.77 49.78
C PRO A 617 33.54 -24.54 49.51
N GLN A 618 33.41 -24.20 48.23
CA GLN A 618 32.67 -23.02 47.80
C GLN A 618 31.17 -23.28 47.58
N SER A 619 30.74 -24.54 47.70
CA SER A 619 29.35 -24.96 47.52
C SER A 619 28.87 -25.82 48.69
N VAL A 620 27.60 -25.63 49.04
CA VAL A 620 26.84 -26.48 49.96
C VAL A 620 26.68 -27.89 49.36
N PRO A 621 26.51 -28.97 50.16
CA PRO A 621 26.16 -30.29 49.65
C PRO A 621 24.94 -30.28 48.72
N ARG A 622 24.96 -31.14 47.69
CA ARG A 622 23.92 -31.17 46.64
C ARG A 622 22.51 -31.43 47.19
N SER A 623 22.39 -32.25 48.24
CA SER A 623 21.10 -32.57 48.88
C SER A 623 20.41 -31.34 49.48
N GLU A 624 21.16 -30.48 50.16
CA GLU A 624 20.65 -29.25 50.75
C GLU A 624 20.27 -28.22 49.67
N ILE A 625 21.08 -28.11 48.59
CA ILE A 625 20.75 -27.25 47.45
C ILE A 625 19.43 -27.68 46.82
N ILE A 626 19.22 -28.99 46.61
CA ILE A 626 17.99 -29.51 46.02
C ILE A 626 16.79 -29.24 46.93
N ALA A 627 16.92 -29.48 48.24
CA ALA A 627 15.83 -29.23 49.19
C ALA A 627 15.41 -27.75 49.23
N ILE A 628 16.39 -26.83 49.30
CA ILE A 628 16.14 -25.38 49.29
C ILE A 628 15.49 -24.98 47.96
N LYS A 629 16.04 -25.42 46.82
CA LYS A 629 15.46 -25.11 45.49
C LYS A 629 14.05 -25.64 45.32
N SER A 630 13.76 -26.87 45.75
CA SER A 630 12.42 -27.46 45.66
C SER A 630 11.37 -26.63 46.39
N LYS A 631 11.67 -26.21 47.63
CA LYS A 631 10.79 -25.35 48.43
C LYS A 631 10.43 -24.05 47.71
N PHE A 632 11.40 -23.40 47.07
CA PHE A 632 11.16 -22.16 46.33
C PHE A 632 10.50 -22.40 44.97
N MET A 633 10.74 -23.55 44.32
CA MET A 633 10.03 -23.95 43.10
C MET A 633 8.53 -24.15 43.35
N ASP A 634 8.14 -24.77 44.46
CA ASP A 634 6.73 -24.95 44.82
C ASP A 634 6.02 -23.61 45.04
N ARG A 635 6.69 -22.65 45.67
CA ARG A 635 6.13 -21.30 45.84
C ARG A 635 6.00 -20.54 44.51
N LYS A 636 6.97 -20.69 43.61
CA LYS A 636 6.92 -20.11 42.25
C LYS A 636 5.81 -20.74 41.39
N SER A 637 5.54 -22.04 41.55
CA SER A 637 4.49 -22.72 40.79
C SER A 637 3.09 -22.23 41.16
N ILE A 638 2.84 -21.93 42.44
CA ILE A 638 1.59 -21.28 42.89
C ILE A 638 1.39 -19.94 42.19
N LEU A 639 2.44 -19.12 42.09
CA LEU A 639 2.38 -17.83 41.39
C LEU A 639 2.16 -17.99 39.88
N ASN A 640 2.70 -19.04 39.26
CA ASN A 640 2.42 -19.35 37.85
C ASN A 640 0.94 -19.69 37.64
N ASN A 641 0.35 -20.50 38.53
CA ASN A 641 -1.07 -20.86 38.45
C ASN A 641 -1.98 -19.65 38.65
N LEU A 642 -1.63 -18.74 39.57
CA LEU A 642 -2.35 -17.48 39.76
C LEU A 642 -2.27 -16.58 38.52
N GLU A 643 -1.08 -16.42 37.92
CA GLU A 643 -0.91 -15.68 36.67
C GLU A 643 -1.83 -16.22 35.57
N GLN A 644 -1.85 -17.55 35.38
CA GLN A 644 -2.73 -18.19 34.40
C GLN A 644 -4.21 -17.94 34.70
N THR A 645 -4.60 -17.95 35.98
CA THR A 645 -5.99 -17.68 36.40
C THR A 645 -6.42 -16.26 36.06
N TYR A 646 -5.57 -15.26 36.29
CA TYR A 646 -5.84 -13.87 35.91
C TYR A 646 -5.92 -13.69 34.40
N GLN A 647 -5.03 -14.34 33.65
CA GLN A 647 -5.04 -14.29 32.18
C GLN A 647 -6.33 -14.91 31.60
N ASN A 648 -6.72 -16.10 32.06
CA ASN A 648 -7.94 -16.77 31.60
C ASN A 648 -9.17 -15.93 31.93
N ARG A 649 -9.29 -15.43 33.17
CA ARG A 649 -10.41 -14.58 33.59
C ARG A 649 -10.50 -13.29 32.75
N SER A 650 -9.37 -12.67 32.43
CA SER A 650 -9.34 -11.47 31.58
C SER A 650 -9.78 -11.79 30.14
N GLN A 651 -9.34 -12.92 29.58
CA GLN A 651 -9.77 -13.38 28.25
C GLN A 651 -11.29 -13.63 28.22
N ASP A 652 -11.83 -14.32 29.22
CA ASP A 652 -13.27 -14.58 29.33
C ASP A 652 -14.08 -13.28 29.41
N MET A 653 -13.62 -12.31 30.19
CA MET A 653 -14.26 -10.99 30.29
C MET A 653 -14.20 -10.21 28.97
N ILE A 654 -13.06 -10.23 28.28
CA ILE A 654 -12.93 -9.59 26.95
C ILE A 654 -13.87 -10.26 25.94
N SER A 655 -14.00 -11.59 25.97
CA SER A 655 -14.97 -12.28 25.10
C SER A 655 -16.42 -11.92 25.42
N ASN A 656 -16.77 -11.78 26.71
CA ASN A 656 -18.11 -11.36 27.11
C ASN A 656 -18.43 -9.92 26.70
N ILE A 657 -17.45 -9.02 26.80
CA ILE A 657 -17.58 -7.64 26.31
C ILE A 657 -17.86 -7.66 24.81
N ARG A 658 -17.04 -8.35 24.01
CA ARG A 658 -17.25 -8.49 22.56
C ARG A 658 -18.64 -9.04 22.23
N GLN A 659 -19.06 -10.08 22.94
CA GLN A 659 -20.38 -10.66 22.75
C GLN A 659 -21.52 -9.69 23.10
N THR A 660 -21.31 -8.78 24.04
CA THR A 660 -22.29 -7.75 24.42
C THR A 660 -22.43 -6.67 23.34
N TYR A 661 -21.35 -6.29 22.67
CA TYR A 661 -21.35 -5.26 21.62
C TYR A 661 -21.70 -5.82 20.22
N ASN A 662 -21.51 -7.11 19.96
CA ASN A 662 -21.82 -7.75 18.68
C ASN A 662 -23.24 -7.45 18.12
N PRO A 663 -24.33 -7.51 18.91
CA PRO A 663 -25.67 -7.21 18.39
C PRO A 663 -25.84 -5.76 17.91
N GLU A 664 -25.17 -4.81 18.57
CA GLU A 664 -25.21 -3.38 18.19
C GLU A 664 -24.43 -3.16 16.89
N TYR A 665 -23.28 -3.84 16.73
CA TYR A 665 -22.55 -3.86 15.46
C TYR A 665 -23.36 -4.47 14.32
N ASP A 666 -23.97 -5.63 14.54
CA ASP A 666 -24.81 -6.29 13.55
C ASP A 666 -25.99 -5.43 13.14
N PHE A 667 -26.60 -4.71 14.10
CA PHE A 667 -27.68 -3.77 13.83
C PHE A 667 -27.21 -2.61 12.95
N LEU A 668 -26.14 -1.91 13.34
CA LEU A 668 -25.59 -0.78 12.58
C LEU A 668 -25.11 -1.19 11.19
N LYS A 669 -24.57 -2.41 11.06
CA LYS A 669 -24.16 -2.95 9.76
C LYS A 669 -25.35 -3.21 8.84
N ARG A 670 -26.44 -3.78 9.36
CA ARG A 670 -27.68 -3.95 8.57
C ARG A 670 -28.28 -2.61 8.17
N GLU A 671 -28.23 -1.62 9.05
CA GLU A 671 -28.68 -0.26 8.78
C GLU A 671 -27.86 0.38 7.65
N GLU A 672 -26.52 0.24 7.70
CA GLU A 672 -25.60 0.68 6.63
C GLU A 672 -25.89 -0.03 5.30
N ASP A 673 -25.97 -1.36 5.30
CA ASP A 673 -26.24 -2.15 4.11
C ASP A 673 -27.58 -1.75 3.47
N THR A 674 -28.60 -1.51 4.28
CA THR A 674 -29.93 -1.07 3.81
C THR A 674 -29.85 0.34 3.19
N ALA A 675 -29.14 1.27 3.83
CA ALA A 675 -28.95 2.63 3.30
C ALA A 675 -28.19 2.60 1.97
N ARG A 676 -27.13 1.80 1.85
CA ARG A 676 -26.36 1.63 0.60
C ARG A 676 -27.20 1.02 -0.51
N ILE A 677 -28.00 0.00 -0.21
CA ILE A 677 -28.90 -0.62 -1.19
C ILE A 677 -29.94 0.39 -1.68
N ASN A 678 -30.57 1.14 -0.77
CA ASN A 678 -31.54 2.16 -1.13
C ASN A 678 -30.92 3.26 -2.00
N LEU A 679 -29.74 3.78 -1.61
CA LEU A 679 -29.00 4.76 -2.41
C LEU A 679 -28.73 4.25 -3.82
N ASN A 680 -28.23 3.02 -3.95
CA ASN A 680 -27.91 2.45 -5.26
C ASN A 680 -29.17 2.22 -6.11
N ASN A 681 -30.28 1.78 -5.51
CA ASN A 681 -31.54 1.57 -6.24
C ASN A 681 -32.10 2.89 -6.78
N GLU A 682 -32.11 3.94 -5.98
CA GLU A 682 -32.61 5.27 -6.36
C GLU A 682 -31.69 5.94 -7.39
N LEU A 683 -30.36 5.85 -7.24
CA LEU A 683 -29.42 6.34 -8.24
C LEU A 683 -29.62 5.66 -9.60
N ASN A 684 -29.83 4.34 -9.61
CA ASN A 684 -30.14 3.60 -10.84
C ASN A 684 -31.48 4.03 -11.46
N GLN A 685 -32.45 4.47 -10.67
CA GLN A 685 -33.71 5.01 -11.19
C GLN A 685 -33.48 6.37 -11.84
N PHE A 686 -32.78 7.29 -11.15
CA PHE A 686 -32.40 8.58 -11.73
C PHE A 686 -31.57 8.44 -13.00
N ASP A 687 -30.64 7.50 -13.05
CA ASP A 687 -29.82 7.27 -14.25
C ASP A 687 -30.64 6.78 -15.45
N LYS A 688 -31.71 6.00 -15.21
CA LYS A 688 -32.64 5.60 -16.28
C LYS A 688 -33.45 6.79 -16.79
N GLU A 689 -33.98 7.62 -15.88
CA GLU A 689 -34.73 8.83 -16.23
C GLU A 689 -33.84 9.81 -17.03
N ILE A 690 -32.61 10.06 -16.55
CA ILE A 690 -31.61 10.89 -17.24
C ILE A 690 -31.26 10.32 -18.62
N ALA A 691 -31.10 9.00 -18.74
CA ALA A 691 -30.80 8.36 -20.03
C ALA A 691 -31.97 8.50 -21.03
N GLU A 692 -33.22 8.40 -20.56
CA GLU A 692 -34.41 8.60 -21.37
C GLU A 692 -34.51 10.05 -21.87
N ILE A 693 -34.36 11.04 -20.98
CA ILE A 693 -34.36 12.46 -21.33
C ILE A 693 -33.22 12.77 -22.32
N ASN A 694 -32.01 12.28 -22.07
CA ASN A 694 -30.87 12.47 -22.98
C ASN A 694 -31.11 11.86 -24.36
N LYS A 695 -31.77 10.70 -24.44
CA LYS A 695 -32.14 10.09 -25.72
C LYS A 695 -33.13 10.95 -26.49
N HIS A 696 -34.14 11.51 -25.82
CA HIS A 696 -35.10 12.43 -26.42
C HIS A 696 -34.42 13.73 -26.88
N LEU A 697 -33.57 14.30 -26.04
CA LEU A 697 -32.81 15.50 -26.31
C LEU A 697 -31.87 15.34 -27.51
N ALA A 698 -31.12 14.23 -27.58
CA ALA A 698 -30.24 13.93 -28.71
C ALA A 698 -31.04 13.81 -30.03
N GLY A 699 -32.20 13.15 -30.00
CA GLY A 699 -33.09 13.05 -31.15
C GLY A 699 -33.59 14.41 -31.63
N LYS A 700 -34.01 15.28 -30.70
CA LYS A 700 -34.51 16.62 -31.01
C LYS A 700 -33.41 17.58 -31.46
N GLN A 701 -32.22 17.49 -30.87
CA GLN A 701 -31.04 18.24 -31.33
C GLN A 701 -30.59 17.83 -32.73
N TRP A 702 -30.66 16.54 -33.07
CA TRP A 702 -30.39 16.07 -34.42
C TRP A 702 -31.40 16.63 -35.44
N GLU A 703 -32.69 16.61 -35.10
CA GLU A 703 -33.77 17.18 -35.93
C GLU A 703 -33.56 18.69 -36.15
N LEU A 704 -33.24 19.42 -35.08
CA LEU A 704 -32.92 20.85 -35.11
C LEU A 704 -31.69 21.12 -35.98
N HIS A 705 -30.61 20.35 -35.83
CA HIS A 705 -29.40 20.51 -36.63
C HIS A 705 -29.67 20.24 -38.12
N HIS A 706 -30.43 19.19 -38.44
CA HIS A 706 -30.81 18.88 -39.81
C HIS A 706 -31.66 20.00 -40.44
N LEU A 707 -32.67 20.53 -39.73
CA LEU A 707 -33.49 21.64 -40.22
C LEU A 707 -32.70 22.96 -40.32
N SER A 708 -31.77 23.20 -39.40
CA SER A 708 -30.85 24.35 -39.45
C SER A 708 -29.94 24.29 -40.69
N LYS A 709 -29.40 23.10 -41.00
CA LYS A 709 -28.64 22.87 -42.24
C LYS A 709 -29.52 23.04 -43.50
N GLN A 710 -30.79 22.63 -43.46
CA GLN A 710 -31.74 22.96 -44.53
C GLN A 710 -31.98 24.47 -44.63
N MET A 711 -32.02 25.21 -43.52
CA MET A 711 -32.15 26.66 -43.50
C MET A 711 -31.00 27.37 -44.21
N ASP A 712 -29.78 26.83 -44.10
CA ASP A 712 -28.60 27.33 -44.79
C ASP A 712 -28.75 27.27 -46.33
N SER A 713 -29.44 26.26 -46.86
CA SER A 713 -29.75 26.18 -48.29
C SER A 713 -30.69 27.30 -48.78
N PHE A 714 -31.38 27.98 -47.86
CA PHE A 714 -32.26 29.13 -48.14
C PHE A 714 -31.60 30.50 -47.87
N LYS A 715 -30.28 30.55 -47.62
CA LYS A 715 -29.51 31.81 -47.45
C LYS A 715 -29.69 32.76 -48.64
N ASP A 716 -29.79 32.20 -49.84
CA ASP A 716 -29.92 32.98 -51.07
C ASP A 716 -31.35 33.44 -51.40
N VAL A 717 -32.33 32.97 -50.64
CA VAL A 717 -33.76 33.29 -50.81
C VAL A 717 -34.12 34.47 -49.91
N ASN A 718 -33.96 35.69 -50.42
CA ASN A 718 -34.37 36.92 -49.75
C ASN A 718 -35.08 37.89 -50.71
N PHE A 719 -35.88 38.79 -50.14
CA PHE A 719 -36.73 39.70 -50.91
C PHE A 719 -35.92 40.67 -51.79
N LEU A 720 -34.76 41.14 -51.31
CA LEU A 720 -33.85 42.01 -52.07
C LEU A 720 -33.29 41.33 -53.33
N ARG A 721 -32.91 40.05 -53.25
CA ARG A 721 -32.44 39.28 -54.41
C ARG A 721 -33.58 38.90 -55.34
N PHE A 722 -34.79 38.70 -54.81
CA PHE A 722 -36.00 38.55 -55.63
C PHE A 722 -36.28 39.82 -56.44
N LEU A 723 -36.29 40.99 -55.82
CA LEU A 723 -36.41 42.28 -56.50
C LEU A 723 -35.30 42.47 -57.54
N ARG A 724 -34.04 42.14 -57.18
CA ARG A 724 -32.90 42.19 -58.11
C ARG A 724 -33.14 41.32 -59.34
N ARG A 725 -33.71 40.12 -59.20
CA ARG A 725 -34.01 39.24 -60.35
C ARG A 725 -35.21 39.71 -61.17
N VAL A 726 -36.20 40.37 -60.54
CA VAL A 726 -37.34 40.95 -61.26
C VAL A 726 -36.87 42.14 -62.11
N PHE A 727 -36.07 43.06 -61.55
CA PHE A 727 -35.71 44.33 -62.20
C PHE A 727 -34.36 44.37 -62.94
N LEU A 728 -33.36 43.56 -62.54
CA LEU A 728 -32.03 43.56 -63.17
C LEU A 728 -31.83 42.29 -64.00
N PHE A 729 -31.48 42.49 -65.27
CA PHE A 729 -31.02 41.42 -66.17
C PHE A 729 -29.61 40.99 -65.74
N ASN A 730 -29.51 39.96 -64.90
CA ASN A 730 -28.35 39.06 -64.84
C ASN A 730 -28.68 37.73 -64.15
#